data_AF-A0A950P6W8-F1
#
_entry.id   AF-A0A950P6W8-F1
#
_cell.length_a   1.000
_cell.length_b   1.000
_cell.length_c   1.000
_cell.angle_alpha   90.00
_cell.angle_beta   90.00
_cell.angle_gamma   90.00
#
_symmetry.space_group_name_H-M   'P 1'
#
loop_
_entity.id
_entity.type
_entity.pdbx_description
1 polymer ?
#
loop_
_entity_poly.entity_id
_entity_poly.type
_entity_poly.pdbx_seq_one_letter_code
_entity_poly.pdbx_strand_id
1 'polypeptide(L)'
;MKRIGVDVGGTFTDLILVDEEAGRITVDKLRSTPEDPARAVVEGVRALCQKAGVQLSEVDNLLHGTTVATNIVLTYRGAEVGMITTEGFRDIIHIARHKKPYNFSLQLELPWQSRPLVKRRNRLTVKERVTVPDGEILTALDEDEVRERVRALRVAGVDAVAVCLLHSYLNPVHEQRIKEIVLEEHPDCYLSVSHEVLPLYREFERFSTVALNAYVGPRVSRYVARFDQALRADGFRHGIQLMQSAGGMATVESATLRPVNLLMSGPVAGLIGGIWAGRLAGFDNVVTLDIGGTSADIGVAAGGQLRMRHLLDTKVGDYQAMIPMVDIDTIGAGGGSIAYIDEGGVFRVGPQSAGADPGPACYGRGGTDPTATDAQLLLGRLRPDRGLLGGEMRLERDLAEAAMRNLADRLGMSVAEAALGALQIQKFGMTQAIELNSVRRGYDPREFVLVAAGGAGPLFACDIAMELEIARVLVPSYPGIVAATGLLATDLQHEFVATERHQLASADLDRLRARYQELTEQAERQLEQDGVPEDRRLVRRLADCRYAGQGYEVRFDVPGGEVDADWLAELAQRFHRAHEAEYGHRFDAEIELVNIRTVAIGQIPELRPDRLERGDGDPARALSLEREVIFDVGGQPDRRATRFYERDKLLAGDRIEGPAIVEQYDTTTVIPPGLVAEIDEFGNIVIDCSAGVSGARERGLELATPILMRVIGGACTAIAKEMAGVLFRMSYSSIIRESEDLGAGIFDAAGNVLAESDSTPMFMGAMPKIVKNVIRLLGDDIHEGDVILHNDPYGGATHSPDVAIVIPIFFEGGLTGFAGASAHLLDIGGAYPGLAI
;
A
#
# COMPACT_ATOMS: atom_id res chain seq x y z
N MET A 1 -29.70 8.23 -10.72
CA MET A 1 -28.28 8.37 -11.13
C MET A 1 -27.76 7.00 -11.56
N LYS A 2 -27.00 6.95 -12.65
CA LYS A 2 -26.37 5.74 -13.20
C LYS A 2 -24.85 5.92 -13.19
N ARG A 3 -24.15 5.07 -12.43
CA ARG A 3 -22.69 5.15 -12.23
C ARG A 3 -22.00 3.88 -12.74
N ILE A 4 -20.85 4.04 -13.40
CA ILE A 4 -19.99 2.93 -13.82
C ILE A 4 -18.64 3.04 -13.12
N GLY A 5 -18.22 1.97 -12.47
CA GLY A 5 -16.88 1.79 -11.92
C GLY A 5 -16.12 0.76 -12.75
N VAL A 6 -14.90 1.09 -13.15
CA VAL A 6 -14.01 0.18 -13.88
C VAL A 6 -12.64 0.16 -13.22
N ASP A 7 -12.24 -0.98 -12.67
CA ASP A 7 -10.87 -1.20 -12.20
C ASP A 7 -10.11 -2.15 -13.13
N VAL A 8 -8.93 -1.73 -13.59
CA VAL A 8 -8.07 -2.53 -14.46
C VAL A 8 -6.91 -3.08 -13.66
N GLY A 9 -7.06 -4.34 -13.22
CA GLY A 9 -6.02 -5.13 -12.58
C GLY A 9 -5.09 -5.84 -13.56
N GLY A 10 -4.12 -6.57 -13.02
CA GLY A 10 -3.13 -7.31 -13.81
C GLY A 10 -3.69 -8.56 -14.50
N THR A 11 -4.69 -9.22 -13.91
CA THR A 11 -5.31 -10.45 -14.45
C THR A 11 -6.68 -10.21 -15.05
N PHE A 12 -7.51 -9.42 -14.35
CA PHE A 12 -8.88 -9.13 -14.75
C PHE A 12 -9.16 -7.62 -14.71
N THR A 13 -10.11 -7.21 -15.53
CA THR A 13 -10.79 -5.91 -15.47
C THR A 13 -12.14 -6.14 -14.81
N ASP A 14 -12.40 -5.42 -13.73
CA ASP A 14 -13.59 -5.51 -12.91
C ASP A 14 -14.52 -4.34 -13.20
N LEU A 15 -15.78 -4.64 -13.53
CA LEU A 15 -16.74 -3.63 -13.91
C LEU A 15 -18.01 -3.75 -13.06
N ILE A 16 -18.53 -2.59 -12.66
CA ILE A 16 -19.78 -2.45 -11.94
C ILE A 16 -20.58 -1.29 -12.53
N LEU A 17 -21.87 -1.52 -12.74
CA LEU A 17 -22.86 -0.50 -13.08
C LEU A 17 -23.92 -0.50 -11.98
N VAL A 18 -24.14 0.67 -11.39
CA VAL A 18 -25.21 0.89 -10.43
C VAL A 18 -26.22 1.84 -11.04
N ASP A 19 -27.45 1.36 -11.19
CA ASP A 19 -28.63 2.17 -11.50
C ASP A 19 -29.43 2.37 -10.23
N GLU A 20 -29.26 3.54 -9.59
CA GLU A 20 -29.95 3.86 -8.33
C GLU A 20 -31.45 4.08 -8.50
N GLU A 21 -31.89 4.50 -9.68
CA GLU A 21 -33.32 4.70 -9.94
C GLU A 21 -34.05 3.36 -10.03
N ALA A 22 -33.39 2.37 -10.61
CA ALA A 22 -33.92 1.01 -10.73
C ALA A 22 -33.53 0.08 -9.56
N GLY A 23 -32.67 0.54 -8.63
CA GLY A 23 -32.14 -0.30 -7.55
C GLY A 23 -31.25 -1.46 -8.03
N ARG A 24 -30.72 -1.37 -9.26
CA ARG A 24 -30.10 -2.52 -9.94
C ARG A 24 -28.58 -2.38 -10.01
N ILE A 25 -27.90 -3.43 -9.57
CA ILE A 25 -26.45 -3.58 -9.73
C ILE A 25 -26.21 -4.61 -10.84
N THR A 26 -25.37 -4.25 -11.81
CA THR A 26 -24.87 -5.18 -12.82
C THR A 26 -23.36 -5.23 -12.72
N VAL A 27 -22.81 -6.43 -12.68
CA VAL A 27 -21.36 -6.65 -12.61
C VAL A 27 -20.88 -7.45 -13.80
N ASP A 28 -19.63 -7.23 -14.20
CA ASP A 28 -18.95 -8.02 -15.22
C ASP A 28 -17.45 -8.14 -14.92
N LYS A 29 -16.85 -9.24 -15.38
CA LYS A 29 -15.42 -9.52 -15.16
C LYS A 29 -14.80 -10.04 -16.44
N LEU A 30 -13.82 -9.30 -16.94
CA LEU A 30 -13.20 -9.57 -18.24
C LEU A 30 -11.70 -9.80 -18.05
N ARG A 31 -11.08 -10.52 -18.97
CA ARG A 31 -9.63 -10.68 -18.95
C ARG A 31 -8.95 -9.36 -19.32
N SER A 32 -7.93 -9.00 -18.56
CA SER A 32 -7.08 -7.85 -18.91
C SER A 32 -6.38 -8.11 -20.25
N THR A 33 -6.27 -7.07 -21.08
CA THR A 33 -5.50 -7.10 -22.33
C THR A 33 -4.34 -6.11 -22.22
N PRO A 34 -3.17 -6.52 -21.67
CA PRO A 34 -2.07 -5.59 -21.36
C PRO A 34 -1.53 -4.83 -22.58
N GLU A 35 -1.66 -5.41 -23.77
CA GLU A 35 -1.20 -4.84 -25.05
C GLU A 35 -2.04 -3.61 -25.47
N ASP A 36 -3.34 -3.60 -25.18
CA ASP A 36 -4.26 -2.46 -25.40
C ASP A 36 -5.36 -2.44 -24.32
N PRO A 37 -5.05 -1.92 -23.11
CA PRO A 37 -6.00 -1.88 -22.01
C PRO A 37 -7.21 -0.98 -22.32
N ALA A 38 -7.05 0.05 -23.15
CA ALA A 38 -8.12 0.98 -23.47
C ALA A 38 -9.23 0.28 -24.26
N ARG A 39 -8.86 -0.55 -25.25
CA ARG A 39 -9.83 -1.32 -26.02
C ARG A 39 -10.62 -2.28 -25.13
N ALA A 40 -9.94 -3.04 -24.27
CA ALA A 40 -10.59 -4.01 -23.38
C ALA A 40 -11.59 -3.34 -22.43
N VAL A 41 -11.24 -2.17 -21.89
CA VAL A 41 -12.16 -1.42 -21.02
C VAL A 41 -13.38 -0.92 -21.80
N VAL A 42 -13.20 -0.34 -22.99
CA VAL A 42 -14.32 0.16 -23.80
C VAL A 42 -15.26 -0.97 -24.19
N GLU A 43 -14.72 -2.11 -24.64
CA GLU A 43 -15.50 -3.31 -24.96
C GLU A 43 -16.26 -3.81 -23.73
N GLY A 44 -15.61 -3.81 -22.56
CA GLY A 44 -16.25 -4.21 -21.32
C GLY A 44 -17.36 -3.27 -20.87
N VAL A 45 -17.17 -1.96 -20.96
CA VAL A 45 -18.22 -0.97 -20.64
C VAL A 45 -19.42 -1.16 -21.57
N ARG A 46 -19.19 -1.42 -22.86
CA ARG A 46 -20.28 -1.73 -23.81
C ARG A 46 -21.03 -3.00 -23.44
N ALA A 47 -20.32 -4.07 -23.12
CA ALA A 47 -20.92 -5.34 -22.72
C ALA A 47 -21.74 -5.20 -21.43
N LEU A 48 -21.21 -4.47 -20.45
CA LEU A 48 -21.88 -4.16 -19.19
C LEU A 48 -23.17 -3.36 -19.41
N CYS A 49 -23.11 -2.30 -20.21
CA CYS A 49 -24.27 -1.49 -20.59
C CYS A 49 -25.34 -2.34 -21.29
N GLN A 50 -24.93 -3.21 -22.22
CA GLN A 50 -25.83 -4.14 -22.90
C GLN A 50 -26.49 -5.13 -21.93
N LYS A 51 -25.73 -5.68 -20.97
CA LYS A 51 -26.21 -6.59 -19.93
C LYS A 51 -27.20 -5.90 -18.97
N ALA A 52 -26.95 -4.63 -18.66
CA ALA A 52 -27.83 -3.81 -17.84
C ALA A 52 -29.08 -3.34 -18.59
N GLY A 53 -29.01 -3.23 -19.92
CA GLY A 53 -30.05 -2.62 -20.75
C GLY A 53 -30.03 -1.08 -20.71
N VAL A 54 -28.88 -0.49 -20.44
CA VAL A 54 -28.66 0.95 -20.29
C VAL A 54 -27.86 1.48 -21.49
N GLN A 55 -28.24 2.63 -22.05
CA GLN A 55 -27.41 3.29 -23.06
C GLN A 55 -26.30 4.09 -22.39
N LEU A 56 -25.11 4.11 -22.99
CA LEU A 56 -23.96 4.83 -22.44
C LEU A 56 -24.22 6.35 -22.30
N SER A 57 -25.12 6.90 -23.11
CA SER A 57 -25.57 8.30 -23.02
C SER A 57 -26.42 8.62 -21.80
N GLU A 58 -26.93 7.61 -21.09
CA GLU A 58 -27.71 7.72 -19.85
C GLU A 58 -26.84 7.60 -18.60
N VAL A 59 -25.54 7.34 -18.75
CA VAL A 59 -24.59 7.18 -17.65
C VAL A 59 -24.12 8.56 -17.19
N ASP A 60 -24.29 8.86 -15.90
CA ASP A 60 -23.95 10.15 -15.29
C ASP A 60 -22.47 10.24 -14.94
N ASN A 61 -21.88 9.15 -14.44
CA ASN A 61 -20.49 9.09 -14.01
C ASN A 61 -19.80 7.81 -14.47
N LEU A 62 -18.55 7.94 -14.93
CA LEU A 62 -17.66 6.82 -15.21
C LEU A 62 -16.35 7.04 -14.46
N LEU A 63 -16.12 6.18 -13.46
CA LEU A 63 -14.97 6.23 -12.56
C LEU A 63 -14.04 5.07 -12.87
N HIS A 64 -12.75 5.35 -12.93
CA HIS A 64 -11.77 4.42 -13.47
C HIS A 64 -10.51 4.32 -12.59
N GLY A 65 -10.23 3.11 -12.10
CA GLY A 65 -8.97 2.72 -11.48
C GLY A 65 -8.06 2.02 -12.49
N THR A 66 -6.76 2.34 -12.48
CA THR A 66 -5.83 1.77 -13.46
C THR A 66 -4.46 1.46 -12.88
N THR A 67 -3.96 0.28 -13.19
CA THR A 67 -2.59 -0.14 -12.86
C THR A 67 -1.59 0.21 -13.96
N VAL A 68 -1.99 0.89 -15.06
CA VAL A 68 -1.10 1.20 -16.19
C VAL A 68 0.14 1.98 -15.75
N ALA A 69 -0.04 3.03 -14.95
CA ALA A 69 1.07 3.83 -14.45
C ALA A 69 2.02 3.00 -13.58
N THR A 70 1.47 2.22 -12.64
CA THR A 70 2.23 1.34 -11.75
C THR A 70 3.02 0.30 -12.53
N ASN A 71 2.39 -0.35 -13.51
CA ASN A 71 3.01 -1.39 -14.35
C ASN A 71 4.14 -0.84 -15.21
N ILE A 72 4.05 0.39 -15.71
CA ILE A 72 5.15 1.04 -16.45
C ILE A 72 6.41 1.13 -15.59
N VAL A 73 6.25 1.52 -14.31
CA VAL A 73 7.36 1.65 -13.36
C VAL A 73 7.93 0.28 -13.00
N LEU A 74 7.08 -0.67 -12.63
CA LEU A 74 7.50 -2.02 -12.21
C LEU A 74 8.16 -2.83 -13.32
N THR A 75 7.74 -2.62 -14.58
CA THR A 75 8.30 -3.35 -15.74
C THR A 75 9.44 -2.60 -16.44
N TYR A 76 9.79 -1.40 -15.96
CA TYR A 76 10.82 -0.53 -16.55
C TYR A 76 10.55 -0.22 -18.04
N ARG A 77 9.28 -0.05 -18.40
CA ARG A 77 8.83 0.21 -19.78
C ARG A 77 8.31 1.64 -19.95
N GLY A 78 8.91 2.63 -19.30
CA GLY A 78 8.55 4.04 -19.46
C GLY A 78 9.12 4.69 -20.72
N ALA A 79 9.03 6.01 -20.74
CA ALA A 79 9.52 6.88 -21.79
C ALA A 79 11.05 7.09 -21.69
N GLU A 80 11.70 7.44 -22.80
CA GLU A 80 13.07 7.95 -22.74
C GLU A 80 13.03 9.41 -22.26
N VAL A 81 13.53 9.67 -21.05
CA VAL A 81 13.46 10.99 -20.41
C VAL A 81 14.78 11.75 -20.56
N GLY A 82 14.68 13.05 -20.82
CA GLY A 82 15.71 14.07 -20.61
C GLY A 82 15.43 14.90 -19.37
N MET A 83 16.47 15.41 -18.71
CA MET A 83 16.31 16.21 -17.50
C MET A 83 17.20 17.44 -17.55
N ILE A 84 16.66 18.59 -17.19
CA ILE A 84 17.39 19.86 -17.06
C ILE A 84 17.43 20.25 -15.59
N THR A 85 18.63 20.50 -15.07
CA THR A 85 18.88 20.81 -13.67
C THR A 85 19.79 22.02 -13.49
N THR A 86 19.79 22.60 -12.28
CA THR A 86 20.77 23.59 -11.87
C THR A 86 22.21 23.06 -12.03
N GLU A 87 23.13 23.91 -12.49
CA GLU A 87 24.56 23.58 -12.55
C GLU A 87 25.08 23.01 -11.21
N GLY A 88 25.79 21.87 -11.28
CA GLY A 88 26.27 21.13 -10.11
C GLY A 88 25.31 20.05 -9.57
N PHE A 89 24.05 20.01 -10.00
CA PHE A 89 23.01 19.10 -9.47
C PHE A 89 22.63 17.95 -10.42
N ARG A 90 23.43 17.75 -11.47
CA ARG A 90 23.22 16.75 -12.54
C ARG A 90 22.92 15.32 -12.06
N ASP A 91 23.59 14.89 -11.00
CA ASP A 91 23.61 13.47 -10.58
C ASP A 91 22.83 13.19 -9.29
N ILE A 92 21.98 14.13 -8.87
CA ILE A 92 21.27 14.03 -7.60
C ILE A 92 20.37 12.79 -7.48
N ILE A 93 19.64 12.44 -8.54
CA ILE A 93 18.80 11.23 -8.59
C ILE A 93 19.62 9.93 -8.70
N HIS A 94 20.91 10.01 -9.02
CA HIS A 94 21.81 8.86 -9.07
C HIS A 94 22.50 8.61 -7.72
N ILE A 95 22.86 9.70 -7.04
CA ILE A 95 23.40 9.67 -5.67
C ILE A 95 22.33 9.19 -4.69
N ALA A 96 21.08 9.63 -4.85
CA ALA A 96 19.92 9.18 -4.08
C ALA A 96 20.15 9.16 -2.56
N ARG A 97 20.75 10.26 -2.06
CA ARG A 97 21.13 10.43 -0.63
C ARG A 97 22.03 9.31 -0.08
N HIS A 98 22.77 8.62 -0.95
CA HIS A 98 23.60 7.45 -0.60
C HIS A 98 22.83 6.29 0.06
N LYS A 99 21.51 6.17 -0.16
CA LYS A 99 20.73 5.03 0.37
C LYS A 99 21.25 3.71 -0.18
N LYS A 100 21.39 2.70 0.68
CA LYS A 100 21.76 1.33 0.31
C LYS A 100 20.63 0.39 0.73
N PRO A 101 19.84 -0.16 -0.21
CA PRO A 101 18.71 -1.02 0.11
C PRO A 101 19.16 -2.39 0.67
N TYR A 102 20.39 -2.81 0.39
CA TYR A 102 20.97 -4.06 0.87
C TYR A 102 22.24 -3.77 1.66
N ASN A 103 22.10 -3.38 2.93
CA ASN A 103 23.21 -2.94 3.77
C ASN A 103 24.34 -3.98 3.92
N PHE A 104 24.02 -5.27 3.80
CA PHE A 104 24.97 -6.38 3.92
C PHE A 104 25.66 -6.78 2.60
N SER A 105 25.21 -6.25 1.46
CA SER A 105 25.80 -6.60 0.16
C SER A 105 26.87 -5.59 -0.25
N LEU A 106 28.11 -6.06 -0.39
CA LEU A 106 29.21 -5.28 -0.97
C LEU A 106 29.08 -5.14 -2.50
N GLN A 107 28.34 -6.04 -3.14
CA GLN A 107 28.08 -6.09 -4.58
C GLN A 107 26.58 -6.00 -4.81
N LEU A 108 26.05 -4.78 -4.73
CA LEU A 108 24.63 -4.51 -4.93
C LEU A 108 24.38 -3.79 -6.25
N GLU A 109 23.37 -4.26 -6.97
CA GLU A 109 22.76 -3.49 -8.05
C GLU A 109 21.80 -2.48 -7.43
N LEU A 110 22.10 -1.19 -7.53
CA LEU A 110 21.19 -0.12 -7.12
C LEU A 110 20.18 0.11 -8.25
N PRO A 111 18.87 -0.12 -8.05
CA PRO A 111 17.92 -0.11 -9.17
C PRO A 111 17.83 1.24 -9.89
N TRP A 112 17.89 2.36 -9.16
CA TRP A 112 17.90 3.70 -9.78
C TRP A 112 19.20 4.04 -10.53
N GLN A 113 20.25 3.22 -10.39
CA GLN A 113 21.49 3.34 -11.15
C GLN A 113 21.52 2.39 -12.35
N SER A 114 21.08 1.14 -12.19
CA SER A 114 21.03 0.15 -13.26
C SER A 114 19.86 0.39 -14.22
N ARG A 115 18.73 0.87 -13.68
CA ARG A 115 17.50 1.19 -14.40
C ARG A 115 17.11 2.64 -14.11
N PRO A 116 17.90 3.63 -14.54
CA PRO A 116 17.62 5.02 -14.18
C PRO A 116 16.39 5.54 -14.95
N LEU A 117 15.50 6.27 -14.25
CA LEU A 117 14.38 7.00 -14.89
C LEU A 117 14.87 7.96 -15.98
N VAL A 118 16.03 8.58 -15.74
CA VAL A 118 16.72 9.46 -16.69
C VAL A 118 18.14 8.96 -16.85
N LYS A 119 18.53 8.54 -18.05
CA LYS A 119 19.91 8.11 -18.31
C LYS A 119 20.87 9.28 -18.12
N ARG A 120 22.04 9.02 -17.53
CA ARG A 120 23.01 10.06 -17.17
C ARG A 120 23.38 11.01 -18.33
N ARG A 121 23.51 10.47 -19.55
CA ARG A 121 23.80 11.25 -20.77
C ARG A 121 22.70 12.26 -21.13
N ASN A 122 21.46 12.04 -20.70
CA ASN A 122 20.32 12.92 -20.95
C ASN A 122 20.02 13.84 -19.76
N ARG A 123 20.86 13.84 -18.71
CA ARG A 123 20.79 14.81 -17.61
C ARG A 123 21.70 15.97 -17.96
N LEU A 124 21.13 17.09 -18.32
CA LEU A 124 21.84 18.30 -18.69
C LEU A 124 21.68 19.34 -17.59
N THR A 125 22.62 20.26 -17.53
CA THR A 125 22.59 21.38 -16.57
C THR A 125 22.52 22.69 -17.32
N VAL A 126 21.96 23.70 -16.65
CA VAL A 126 21.94 25.08 -17.11
C VAL A 126 22.48 25.98 -15.99
N LYS A 127 23.06 27.12 -16.38
CA LYS A 127 23.53 28.13 -15.44
C LYS A 127 22.35 28.97 -14.98
N GLU A 128 21.90 28.70 -13.77
CA GLU A 128 20.99 29.56 -13.03
C GLU A 128 21.16 29.32 -11.53
N ARG A 129 20.70 30.25 -10.69
CA ARG A 129 20.64 30.02 -9.24
C ARG A 129 19.60 30.91 -8.57
N VAL A 130 18.72 30.28 -7.81
CA VAL A 130 17.83 30.92 -6.83
C VAL A 130 18.33 30.60 -5.42
N THR A 131 18.23 31.55 -4.49
CA THR A 131 18.67 31.39 -3.10
C THR A 131 17.50 31.31 -2.11
N VAL A 132 17.81 30.85 -0.91
CA VAL A 132 16.91 30.87 0.26
C VAL A 132 17.26 32.06 1.16
N PRO A 133 16.32 32.54 1.99
CA PRO A 133 14.94 32.07 2.15
C PRO A 133 13.92 32.70 1.18
N ASP A 134 14.26 33.82 0.55
CA ASP A 134 13.27 34.67 -0.15
C ASP A 134 13.13 34.40 -1.65
N GLY A 135 13.90 33.44 -2.20
CA GLY A 135 13.82 33.11 -3.63
C GLY A 135 14.53 34.15 -4.52
N GLU A 136 15.53 34.86 -4.02
CA GLU A 136 16.28 35.83 -4.80
C GLU A 136 17.10 35.15 -5.91
N ILE A 137 17.17 35.79 -7.08
CA ILE A 137 17.96 35.32 -8.22
C ILE A 137 19.43 35.71 -7.99
N LEU A 138 20.28 34.73 -7.69
CA LEU A 138 21.73 34.91 -7.58
C LEU A 138 22.43 34.85 -8.93
N THR A 139 22.00 33.91 -9.79
CA THR A 139 22.50 33.76 -11.15
C THR A 139 21.31 33.71 -12.10
N ALA A 140 21.20 34.69 -12.98
CA ALA A 140 20.15 34.72 -14.01
C ALA A 140 20.25 33.52 -14.95
N LEU A 141 19.11 33.08 -15.49
CA LEU A 141 19.05 31.99 -16.47
C LEU A 141 19.74 32.37 -17.79
N ASP A 142 20.64 31.51 -18.26
CA ASP A 142 21.19 31.60 -19.62
C ASP A 142 20.25 30.92 -20.63
N GLU A 143 19.39 31.71 -21.29
CA GLU A 143 18.39 31.18 -22.23
C GLU A 143 19.00 30.52 -23.48
N ASP A 144 20.14 31.01 -23.96
CA ASP A 144 20.80 30.44 -25.13
C ASP A 144 21.36 29.05 -24.80
N GLU A 145 21.93 28.89 -23.60
CA GLU A 145 22.32 27.58 -23.09
C GLU A 145 21.12 26.64 -22.97
N VAL A 146 19.98 27.11 -22.44
CA VAL A 146 18.75 26.31 -22.35
C VAL A 146 18.34 25.81 -23.75
N ARG A 147 18.30 26.68 -24.76
CA ARG A 147 17.97 26.30 -26.14
C ARG A 147 18.93 25.24 -26.69
N GLU A 148 20.24 25.39 -26.45
CA GLU A 148 21.23 24.37 -26.82
C GLU A 148 20.94 23.03 -26.14
N ARG A 149 20.66 23.02 -24.83
CA ARG A 149 20.35 21.80 -24.07
C ARG A 149 19.08 21.12 -24.58
N VAL A 150 18.02 21.87 -24.83
CA VAL A 150 16.75 21.32 -25.34
C VAL A 150 16.93 20.71 -26.73
N ARG A 151 17.64 21.40 -27.65
CA ARG A 151 17.95 20.86 -28.98
C ARG A 151 18.78 19.58 -28.88
N ALA A 152 19.75 19.52 -27.97
CA ALA A 152 20.53 18.31 -27.75
C ALA A 152 19.67 17.13 -27.26
N LEU A 153 18.73 17.37 -26.34
CA LEU A 153 17.77 16.36 -25.89
C LEU A 153 16.86 15.88 -27.03
N ARG A 154 16.36 16.81 -27.87
CA ARG A 154 15.56 16.47 -29.05
C ARG A 154 16.34 15.59 -30.03
N VAL A 155 17.60 15.94 -30.32
CA VAL A 155 18.49 15.12 -31.18
C VAL A 155 18.77 13.75 -30.56
N ALA A 156 18.86 13.66 -29.23
CA ALA A 156 19.01 12.39 -28.52
C ALA A 156 17.75 11.50 -28.54
N GLY A 157 16.62 12.00 -29.07
CA GLY A 157 15.39 11.25 -29.23
C GLY A 157 14.64 11.02 -27.92
N VAL A 158 14.72 11.96 -26.97
CA VAL A 158 13.92 11.85 -25.74
C VAL A 158 12.44 12.11 -26.03
N ASP A 159 11.58 11.27 -25.44
CA ASP A 159 10.12 11.36 -25.52
C ASP A 159 9.55 12.40 -24.55
N ALA A 160 10.27 12.63 -23.44
CA ALA A 160 9.83 13.51 -22.36
C ALA A 160 11.00 14.32 -21.76
N VAL A 161 10.70 15.51 -21.23
CA VAL A 161 11.65 16.39 -20.54
C VAL A 161 11.15 16.72 -19.13
N ALA A 162 12.01 16.51 -18.14
CA ALA A 162 11.82 16.94 -16.76
C ALA A 162 12.67 18.20 -16.47
N VAL A 163 12.05 19.29 -16.03
CA VAL A 163 12.75 20.51 -15.60
C VAL A 163 12.73 20.56 -14.07
N CYS A 164 13.91 20.61 -13.46
CA CYS A 164 14.11 20.42 -12.04
C CYS A 164 15.22 21.35 -11.52
N LEU A 165 14.84 22.55 -11.10
CA LEU A 165 15.77 23.54 -10.57
C LEU A 165 15.71 23.60 -9.04
N LEU A 166 16.81 24.00 -8.42
CA LEU A 166 16.82 24.26 -6.98
C LEU A 166 15.98 25.48 -6.64
N HIS A 167 15.25 25.37 -5.52
CA HIS A 167 14.42 26.44 -4.98
C HIS A 167 13.33 26.98 -5.94
N SER A 168 12.99 26.24 -7.00
CA SER A 168 11.87 26.56 -7.90
C SER A 168 10.51 26.60 -7.20
N TYR A 169 10.38 25.92 -6.06
CA TYR A 169 9.20 25.98 -5.18
C TYR A 169 9.05 27.33 -4.46
N LEU A 170 10.12 28.13 -4.36
CA LEU A 170 10.08 29.50 -3.82
C LEU A 170 9.90 30.52 -4.95
N ASN A 171 10.69 30.38 -6.02
CA ASN A 171 10.63 31.26 -7.18
C ASN A 171 10.69 30.45 -8.48
N PRO A 172 9.55 30.25 -9.16
CA PRO A 172 9.46 29.38 -10.33
C PRO A 172 9.86 30.05 -11.66
N VAL A 173 10.23 31.34 -11.66
CA VAL A 173 10.41 32.14 -12.89
C VAL A 173 11.37 31.48 -13.90
N HIS A 174 12.49 30.91 -13.44
CA HIS A 174 13.42 30.22 -14.35
C HIS A 174 12.83 28.93 -14.92
N GLU A 175 12.10 28.14 -14.12
CA GLU A 175 11.44 26.93 -14.63
C GLU A 175 10.33 27.25 -15.63
N GLN A 176 9.57 28.32 -15.39
CA GLN A 176 8.55 28.81 -16.31
C GLN A 176 9.18 29.23 -17.64
N ARG A 177 10.33 29.93 -17.60
CA ARG A 177 11.02 30.32 -18.82
C ARG A 177 11.61 29.13 -19.59
N ILE A 178 12.16 28.15 -18.89
CA ILE A 178 12.62 26.90 -19.53
C ILE A 178 11.45 26.16 -20.17
N LYS A 179 10.28 26.10 -19.51
CA LYS A 179 9.06 25.48 -20.06
C LYS A 179 8.69 26.09 -21.41
N GLU A 180 8.65 27.43 -21.50
CA GLU A 180 8.39 28.13 -22.76
C GLU A 180 9.38 27.72 -23.85
N ILE A 181 10.68 27.73 -23.54
CA ILE A 181 11.74 27.34 -24.49
C ILE A 181 11.60 25.87 -24.93
N VAL A 182 11.25 24.96 -24.02
CA VAL A 182 11.03 23.55 -24.35
C VAL A 182 9.88 23.39 -25.34
N LEU A 183 8.76 24.10 -25.10
CA LEU A 183 7.60 24.06 -25.99
C LEU A 183 7.89 24.67 -27.37
N GLU A 184 8.81 25.64 -27.46
CA GLU A 184 9.28 26.20 -28.74
C GLU A 184 10.20 25.25 -29.51
N GLU A 185 11.18 24.63 -28.85
CA GLU A 185 12.27 23.88 -29.49
C GLU A 185 11.97 22.38 -29.66
N HIS A 186 11.11 21.81 -28.80
CA HIS A 186 10.69 20.40 -28.80
C HIS A 186 9.18 20.25 -28.47
N PRO A 187 8.29 20.77 -29.34
CA PRO A 187 6.84 20.84 -29.06
C PRO A 187 6.15 19.49 -28.90
N ASP A 188 6.72 18.42 -29.48
CA ASP A 188 6.14 17.08 -29.44
C ASP A 188 6.49 16.30 -28.15
N CYS A 189 7.38 16.83 -27.31
CA CYS A 189 7.78 16.15 -26.09
C CYS A 189 6.78 16.34 -24.95
N TYR A 190 6.65 15.30 -24.13
CA TYR A 190 5.93 15.43 -22.87
C TYR A 190 6.78 16.21 -21.87
N LEU A 191 6.23 17.24 -21.24
CA LEU A 191 6.97 18.11 -20.34
C LEU A 191 6.47 17.98 -18.89
N SER A 192 7.39 17.81 -17.96
CA SER A 192 7.13 17.88 -16.51
C SER A 192 8.01 18.94 -15.88
N VAL A 193 7.41 19.87 -15.15
CA VAL A 193 8.11 21.00 -14.52
C VAL A 193 7.94 20.93 -13.02
N SER A 194 9.05 21.03 -12.26
CA SER A 194 9.02 20.63 -10.86
C SER A 194 8.11 21.47 -9.97
N HIS A 195 8.02 22.78 -10.18
CA HIS A 195 7.10 23.63 -9.41
C HIS A 195 5.61 23.37 -9.73
N GLU A 196 5.29 22.84 -10.92
CA GLU A 196 3.90 22.52 -11.31
C GLU A 196 3.47 21.13 -10.84
N VAL A 197 4.41 20.19 -10.79
CA VAL A 197 4.16 18.80 -10.37
C VAL A 197 4.22 18.66 -8.85
N LEU A 198 5.23 19.25 -8.20
CA LEU A 198 5.48 19.08 -6.77
C LEU A 198 6.25 20.28 -6.17
N PRO A 199 5.57 21.37 -5.78
CA PRO A 199 6.19 22.59 -5.23
C PRO A 199 6.61 22.44 -3.75
N LEU A 200 7.41 21.41 -3.44
CA LEU A 200 7.87 21.09 -2.08
C LEU A 200 9.41 21.14 -1.95
N TYR A 201 9.89 21.36 -0.73
CA TYR A 201 11.24 21.87 -0.48
C TYR A 201 12.42 20.88 -0.53
N ARG A 202 12.27 19.62 -0.92
CA ARG A 202 13.38 18.64 -0.93
C ARG A 202 13.76 18.23 -2.34
N GLU A 203 14.99 18.53 -2.74
CA GLU A 203 15.41 18.43 -4.13
C GLU A 203 15.50 16.99 -4.66
N PHE A 204 16.02 16.02 -3.88
CA PHE A 204 16.14 14.64 -4.36
C PHE A 204 14.75 14.03 -4.61
N GLU A 205 13.90 14.08 -3.59
CA GLU A 205 12.56 13.51 -3.64
C GLU A 205 11.67 14.26 -4.65
N ARG A 206 11.79 15.60 -4.75
CA ARG A 206 11.11 16.38 -5.79
C ARG A 206 11.56 15.96 -7.19
N PHE A 207 12.86 15.90 -7.43
CA PHE A 207 13.41 15.59 -8.74
C PHE A 207 13.10 14.15 -9.17
N SER A 208 13.17 13.20 -8.22
CA SER A 208 12.78 11.81 -8.45
C SER A 208 11.31 11.71 -8.86
N THR A 209 10.42 12.42 -8.17
CA THR A 209 8.98 12.45 -8.47
C THR A 209 8.68 13.04 -9.85
N VAL A 210 9.34 14.14 -10.20
CA VAL A 210 9.14 14.82 -11.50
C VAL A 210 9.73 13.99 -12.64
N ALA A 211 10.87 13.35 -12.42
CA ALA A 211 11.44 12.38 -13.36
C ALA A 211 10.49 11.18 -13.56
N LEU A 212 9.89 10.68 -12.48
CA LEU A 212 8.91 9.58 -12.55
C LEU A 212 7.66 10.00 -13.31
N ASN A 213 7.16 11.22 -13.08
CA ASN A 213 6.03 11.80 -13.82
C ASN A 213 6.32 11.86 -15.33
N ALA A 214 7.49 12.37 -15.72
CA ALA A 214 7.94 12.39 -17.11
C ALA A 214 8.11 10.98 -17.70
N TYR A 215 8.58 10.03 -16.90
CA TYR A 215 8.82 8.65 -17.32
C TYR A 215 7.52 7.90 -17.67
N VAL A 216 6.45 8.08 -16.88
CA VAL A 216 5.16 7.43 -17.12
C VAL A 216 4.25 8.23 -18.07
N GLY A 217 4.43 9.55 -18.11
CA GLY A 217 3.46 10.48 -18.67
C GLY A 217 3.05 10.25 -20.12
N PRO A 218 3.97 10.04 -21.08
CA PRO A 218 3.58 9.82 -22.48
C PRO A 218 2.62 8.65 -22.69
N ARG A 219 2.85 7.53 -22.00
CA ARG A 219 2.04 6.31 -22.15
C ARG A 219 0.69 6.44 -21.46
N VAL A 220 0.68 6.97 -20.23
CA VAL A 220 -0.56 7.19 -19.46
C VAL A 220 -1.46 8.20 -20.17
N SER A 221 -0.89 9.32 -20.66
CA SER A 221 -1.64 10.36 -21.37
C SER A 221 -2.31 9.81 -22.64
N ARG A 222 -1.59 9.02 -23.44
CA ARG A 222 -2.16 8.36 -24.63
C ARG A 222 -3.27 7.38 -24.28
N TYR A 223 -3.09 6.61 -23.20
CA TYR A 223 -4.09 5.66 -22.73
C TYR A 223 -5.39 6.37 -22.35
N VAL A 224 -5.30 7.36 -21.46
CA VAL A 224 -6.46 8.10 -20.97
C VAL A 224 -7.15 8.85 -22.11
N ALA A 225 -6.40 9.51 -23.00
CA ALA A 225 -6.97 10.23 -24.13
C ALA A 225 -7.70 9.31 -25.11
N ARG A 226 -7.13 8.14 -25.45
CA ARG A 226 -7.81 7.15 -26.31
C ARG A 226 -9.08 6.61 -25.65
N PHE A 227 -9.03 6.39 -24.33
CA PHE A 227 -10.17 5.90 -23.58
C PHE A 227 -11.32 6.92 -23.55
N ASP A 228 -11.03 8.18 -23.23
CA ASP A 228 -12.01 9.29 -23.24
C ASP A 228 -12.60 9.51 -24.63
N GLN A 229 -11.77 9.53 -25.67
CA GLN A 229 -12.24 9.70 -27.04
C GLN A 229 -13.17 8.57 -27.48
N ALA A 230 -12.84 7.32 -27.14
CA ALA A 230 -13.65 6.16 -27.52
C ALA A 230 -15.03 6.18 -26.85
N LEU A 231 -15.10 6.51 -25.56
CA LEU A 231 -16.37 6.60 -24.84
C LEU A 231 -17.23 7.77 -25.32
N ARG A 232 -16.62 8.92 -25.64
CA ARG A 232 -17.35 10.06 -26.26
C ARG A 232 -17.92 9.69 -27.62
N ALA A 233 -17.17 8.93 -28.43
CA ALA A 233 -17.66 8.45 -29.73
C ALA A 233 -18.87 7.52 -29.60
N ASP A 234 -18.97 6.79 -28.48
CA ASP A 234 -20.10 5.93 -28.13
C ASP A 234 -21.26 6.66 -27.42
N GLY A 235 -21.15 7.99 -27.23
CA GLY A 235 -22.22 8.84 -26.74
C GLY A 235 -22.14 9.23 -25.26
N PHE A 236 -21.07 8.89 -24.54
CA PHE A 236 -20.83 9.37 -23.17
C PHE A 236 -20.54 10.88 -23.15
N ARG A 237 -21.10 11.62 -22.19
CA ARG A 237 -21.11 13.09 -22.19
C ARG A 237 -20.35 13.76 -21.04
N HIS A 238 -20.07 13.03 -19.95
CA HIS A 238 -19.71 13.62 -18.67
C HIS A 238 -18.21 13.57 -18.33
N GLY A 239 -17.38 12.99 -19.20
CA GLY A 239 -15.94 12.87 -19.00
C GLY A 239 -15.57 11.82 -17.94
N ILE A 240 -14.38 11.25 -18.08
CA ILE A 240 -13.92 10.15 -17.20
C ILE A 240 -13.24 10.72 -15.95
N GLN A 241 -13.51 10.09 -14.81
CA GLN A 241 -12.85 10.37 -13.54
C GLN A 241 -11.89 9.23 -13.19
N LEU A 242 -10.68 9.55 -12.74
CA LEU A 242 -9.60 8.62 -12.48
C LEU A 242 -9.23 8.61 -11.01
N MET A 243 -9.15 7.42 -10.41
CA MET A 243 -8.73 7.26 -9.02
C MET A 243 -7.26 7.64 -8.83
N GLN A 244 -6.98 8.36 -7.75
CA GLN A 244 -5.64 8.77 -7.36
C GLN A 244 -5.10 7.95 -6.18
N SER A 245 -3.78 7.93 -6.04
CA SER A 245 -3.05 7.34 -4.89
C SER A 245 -3.53 7.88 -3.54
N ALA A 246 -4.09 9.09 -3.53
CA ALA A 246 -4.57 9.81 -2.36
C ALA A 246 -5.99 9.41 -1.90
N GLY A 247 -6.70 8.58 -2.66
CA GLY A 247 -8.08 8.17 -2.35
C GLY A 247 -9.17 9.12 -2.83
N GLY A 248 -8.85 9.98 -3.81
CA GLY A 248 -9.81 10.87 -4.47
C GLY A 248 -9.81 10.70 -5.98
N MET A 249 -10.76 11.35 -6.65
CA MET A 249 -10.88 11.31 -8.11
C MET A 249 -10.22 12.52 -8.79
N ALA A 250 -9.68 12.32 -9.99
CA ALA A 250 -9.13 13.36 -10.86
C ALA A 250 -9.72 13.32 -12.27
N THR A 251 -9.76 14.47 -12.92
CA THR A 251 -10.13 14.57 -14.34
C THR A 251 -9.04 14.02 -15.26
N VAL A 252 -9.42 13.71 -16.50
CA VAL A 252 -8.48 13.33 -17.57
C VAL A 252 -7.34 14.36 -17.75
N GLU A 253 -7.66 15.65 -17.68
CA GLU A 253 -6.68 16.73 -17.83
C GLU A 253 -5.64 16.72 -16.71
N SER A 254 -6.09 16.70 -15.44
CA SER A 254 -5.20 16.63 -14.27
C SER A 254 -4.36 15.36 -14.29
N ALA A 255 -4.96 14.22 -14.61
CA ALA A 255 -4.30 12.93 -14.71
C ALA A 255 -3.24 12.87 -15.82
N THR A 256 -3.42 13.64 -16.89
CA THR A 256 -2.46 13.79 -17.99
C THR A 256 -1.28 14.66 -17.57
N LEU A 257 -1.51 15.69 -16.76
CA LEU A 257 -0.45 16.57 -16.24
C LEU A 257 0.37 15.93 -15.11
N ARG A 258 -0.31 15.23 -14.19
CA ARG A 258 0.28 14.59 -13.00
C ARG A 258 -0.02 13.08 -12.92
N PRO A 259 0.33 12.28 -13.94
CA PRO A 259 0.08 10.84 -13.97
C PRO A 259 0.76 10.06 -12.85
N VAL A 260 1.78 10.65 -12.21
CA VAL A 260 2.39 10.09 -11.00
C VAL A 260 1.36 9.87 -9.87
N ASN A 261 0.29 10.68 -9.81
CA ASN A 261 -0.78 10.54 -8.81
C ASN A 261 -1.74 9.37 -9.10
N LEU A 262 -1.61 8.67 -10.24
CA LEU A 262 -2.42 7.47 -10.55
C LEU A 262 -1.74 6.17 -10.09
N LEU A 263 -0.50 6.25 -9.60
CA LEU A 263 0.24 5.09 -9.11
C LEU A 263 -0.48 4.47 -7.91
N MET A 264 -0.59 3.15 -7.87
CA MET A 264 -1.30 2.43 -6.79
C MET A 264 -2.82 2.74 -6.66
N SER A 265 -3.48 3.28 -7.69
CA SER A 265 -4.90 3.66 -7.60
C SER A 265 -5.89 2.49 -7.35
N GLY A 266 -5.63 1.31 -7.92
CA GLY A 266 -6.48 0.11 -7.75
C GLY A 266 -6.60 -0.36 -6.28
N PRO A 267 -5.47 -0.64 -5.58
CA PRO A 267 -5.49 -1.02 -4.16
C PRO A 267 -6.21 0.00 -3.27
N VAL A 268 -6.06 1.30 -3.57
CA VAL A 268 -6.77 2.39 -2.85
C VAL A 268 -8.28 2.27 -3.01
N ALA A 269 -8.75 1.99 -4.21
CA ALA A 269 -10.16 1.73 -4.45
C ALA A 269 -10.64 0.49 -3.68
N GLY A 270 -9.82 -0.57 -3.60
CA GLY A 270 -10.10 -1.76 -2.78
C GLY A 270 -10.30 -1.44 -1.29
N LEU A 271 -9.42 -0.63 -0.70
CA LEU A 271 -9.57 -0.18 0.70
C LEU A 271 -10.85 0.65 0.90
N ILE A 272 -11.13 1.61 0.00
CA ILE A 272 -12.35 2.43 0.08
C ILE A 272 -13.61 1.56 -0.03
N GLY A 273 -13.61 0.59 -0.94
CA GLY A 273 -14.70 -0.38 -1.07
C GLY A 273 -14.89 -1.22 0.19
N GLY A 274 -13.80 -1.61 0.85
CA GLY A 274 -13.86 -2.32 2.12
C GLY A 274 -14.35 -1.46 3.29
N ILE A 275 -13.97 -0.18 3.35
CA ILE A 275 -14.52 0.80 4.32
C ILE A 275 -16.02 0.97 4.11
N TRP A 276 -16.45 1.12 2.86
CA TRP A 276 -17.85 1.24 2.50
C TRP A 276 -18.65 -0.01 2.90
N ALA A 277 -18.13 -1.21 2.59
CA ALA A 277 -18.77 -2.47 2.98
C ALA A 277 -18.84 -2.63 4.51
N GLY A 278 -17.76 -2.26 5.22
CA GLY A 278 -17.71 -2.23 6.68
C GLY A 278 -18.82 -1.34 7.26
N ARG A 279 -18.91 -0.09 6.80
CA ARG A 279 -19.94 0.86 7.25
C ARG A 279 -21.36 0.37 6.99
N LEU A 280 -21.61 -0.22 5.82
CA LEU A 280 -22.91 -0.82 5.50
C LEU A 280 -23.28 -1.95 6.48
N ALA A 281 -22.30 -2.75 6.89
CA ALA A 281 -22.48 -3.84 7.86
C ALA A 281 -22.36 -3.38 9.33
N GLY A 282 -22.20 -2.06 9.59
CA GLY A 282 -22.12 -1.49 10.94
C GLY A 282 -20.75 -1.60 11.61
N PHE A 283 -19.67 -1.71 10.84
CA PHE A 283 -18.28 -1.76 11.31
C PHE A 283 -17.47 -0.55 10.81
N ASP A 284 -16.93 0.24 11.72
CA ASP A 284 -16.06 1.38 11.37
C ASP A 284 -14.58 1.00 11.29
N ASN A 285 -14.12 0.06 12.11
CA ASN A 285 -12.72 -0.38 12.12
C ASN A 285 -12.55 -1.57 11.19
N VAL A 286 -11.92 -1.35 10.02
CA VAL A 286 -11.72 -2.40 9.01
C VAL A 286 -10.25 -2.65 8.72
N VAL A 287 -9.88 -3.92 8.59
CA VAL A 287 -8.67 -4.35 7.88
C VAL A 287 -9.14 -4.95 6.56
N THR A 288 -8.71 -4.41 5.43
CA THR A 288 -9.06 -4.94 4.11
C THR A 288 -7.97 -5.87 3.62
N LEU A 289 -8.36 -7.05 3.14
CA LEU A 289 -7.46 -8.03 2.55
C LEU A 289 -7.99 -8.41 1.17
N ASP A 290 -7.43 -7.78 0.13
CA ASP A 290 -7.75 -8.07 -1.26
C ASP A 290 -6.71 -9.04 -1.84
N ILE A 291 -7.11 -10.30 -2.07
CA ILE A 291 -6.20 -11.30 -2.64
C ILE A 291 -6.58 -11.58 -4.10
N GLY A 292 -5.66 -11.21 -4.99
CA GLY A 292 -5.73 -11.50 -6.41
C GLY A 292 -4.98 -12.77 -6.82
N GLY A 293 -4.65 -12.86 -8.12
CA GLY A 293 -3.85 -13.97 -8.66
C GLY A 293 -2.36 -13.88 -8.34
N THR A 294 -1.81 -12.69 -8.14
CA THR A 294 -0.35 -12.47 -8.01
C THR A 294 0.06 -11.89 -6.68
N SER A 295 -0.82 -11.13 -6.04
CA SER A 295 -0.52 -10.32 -4.87
C SER A 295 -1.72 -10.26 -3.92
N ALA A 296 -1.46 -9.79 -2.71
CA ALA A 296 -2.48 -9.37 -1.76
C ALA A 296 -2.23 -7.91 -1.35
N ASP A 297 -3.29 -7.12 -1.35
CA ASP A 297 -3.30 -5.73 -0.90
C ASP A 297 -3.94 -5.65 0.48
N ILE A 298 -3.21 -5.05 1.43
CA ILE A 298 -3.59 -4.95 2.84
C ILE A 298 -3.74 -3.48 3.19
N GLY A 299 -4.92 -3.11 3.68
CA GLY A 299 -5.24 -1.76 4.15
C GLY A 299 -5.81 -1.79 5.57
N VAL A 300 -5.53 -0.76 6.35
CA VAL A 300 -6.06 -0.59 7.72
C VAL A 300 -6.75 0.77 7.80
N ALA A 301 -8.03 0.76 8.20
CA ALA A 301 -8.81 1.97 8.40
C ALA A 301 -9.56 1.92 9.74
N ALA A 302 -9.00 2.60 10.73
CA ALA A 302 -9.65 2.84 12.01
C ALA A 302 -10.68 3.98 11.85
N GLY A 303 -11.88 3.81 12.41
CA GLY A 303 -12.97 4.79 12.29
C GLY A 303 -13.41 5.07 10.85
N GLY A 304 -13.14 4.15 9.92
CA GLY A 304 -13.39 4.29 8.49
C GLY A 304 -12.61 5.42 7.83
N GLN A 305 -11.46 5.82 8.38
CA GLN A 305 -10.63 6.90 7.84
C GLN A 305 -9.47 6.36 7.00
N LEU A 306 -9.24 6.98 5.84
CA LEU A 306 -8.03 6.75 5.06
C LEU A 306 -6.83 7.39 5.77
N ARG A 307 -5.80 6.58 6.00
CA ARG A 307 -4.51 7.08 6.49
C ARG A 307 -3.57 7.30 5.32
N MET A 308 -2.80 8.37 5.39
CA MET A 308 -1.77 8.68 4.40
C MET A 308 -0.42 8.20 4.90
N ARG A 309 0.41 7.68 3.98
CA ARG A 309 1.83 7.50 4.25
C ARG A 309 2.49 8.85 4.45
N HIS A 310 3.50 8.85 5.31
CA HIS A 310 4.43 9.96 5.38
C HIS A 310 5.11 10.15 4.02
N LEU A 311 5.22 11.39 3.53
CA LEU A 311 5.70 11.71 2.17
C LEU A 311 7.14 11.26 1.88
N LEU A 312 7.97 11.08 2.91
CA LEU A 312 9.33 10.53 2.76
C LEU A 312 9.36 9.00 2.72
N ASP A 313 8.26 8.35 3.06
CA ASP A 313 8.12 6.89 3.07
C ASP A 313 7.41 6.39 1.79
N THR A 314 6.92 7.30 0.93
CA THR A 314 6.23 6.96 -0.32
C THR A 314 7.20 6.61 -1.46
N LYS A 315 7.05 5.39 -1.96
CA LYS A 315 7.86 4.81 -3.05
C LYS A 315 6.97 4.06 -4.03
N VAL A 316 7.39 3.98 -5.29
CA VAL A 316 6.75 3.15 -6.31
C VAL A 316 7.81 2.35 -7.04
N GLY A 317 7.72 1.02 -6.95
CA GLY A 317 8.84 0.14 -7.28
C GLY A 317 10.07 0.55 -6.47
N ASP A 318 11.17 0.79 -7.17
CA ASP A 318 12.44 1.18 -6.54
C ASP A 318 12.65 2.69 -6.40
N TYR A 319 11.69 3.52 -6.85
CA TYR A 319 11.87 4.98 -6.93
C TYR A 319 11.09 5.71 -5.85
N GLN A 320 11.72 6.74 -5.28
CA GLN A 320 11.05 7.65 -4.36
C GLN A 320 10.04 8.52 -5.11
N ALA A 321 8.81 8.59 -4.61
CA ALA A 321 7.73 9.38 -5.19
C ALA A 321 7.05 10.15 -4.06
N MET A 322 7.41 11.42 -3.87
CA MET A 322 6.86 12.28 -2.81
C MET A 322 5.47 12.80 -3.21
N ILE A 323 4.50 11.90 -3.27
CA ILE A 323 3.10 12.17 -3.57
C ILE A 323 2.24 11.69 -2.40
N PRO A 324 1.09 12.33 -2.10
CA PRO A 324 0.16 11.79 -1.13
C PRO A 324 -0.31 10.39 -1.56
N MET A 325 -0.13 9.41 -0.69
CA MET A 325 -0.46 8.01 -0.97
C MET A 325 -1.14 7.42 0.27
N VAL A 326 -2.31 6.81 0.05
CA VAL A 326 -3.00 6.06 1.09
C VAL A 326 -2.12 4.89 1.52
N ASP A 327 -2.13 4.62 2.82
CA ASP A 327 -1.21 3.70 3.43
C ASP A 327 -1.66 2.24 3.34
N ILE A 328 -1.44 1.67 2.16
CA ILE A 328 -1.76 0.30 1.76
C ILE A 328 -0.48 -0.42 1.38
N ASP A 329 -0.29 -1.64 1.86
CA ASP A 329 0.83 -2.48 1.49
C ASP A 329 0.40 -3.58 0.53
N THR A 330 1.23 -3.84 -0.48
CA THR A 330 1.07 -4.96 -1.40
C THR A 330 2.15 -5.99 -1.11
N ILE A 331 1.74 -7.24 -0.89
CA ILE A 331 2.66 -8.37 -0.74
C ILE A 331 2.52 -9.34 -1.92
N GLY A 332 3.63 -9.99 -2.30
CA GLY A 332 3.68 -11.00 -3.37
C GLY A 332 3.07 -12.34 -2.97
N ALA A 333 1.82 -12.32 -2.50
CA ALA A 333 1.10 -13.47 -2.01
C ALA A 333 -0.31 -13.50 -2.61
N GLY A 334 -0.53 -14.32 -3.64
CA GLY A 334 -1.81 -14.45 -4.33
C GLY A 334 -2.13 -15.90 -4.67
N GLY A 335 -3.20 -16.14 -5.43
CA GLY A 335 -3.58 -17.50 -5.86
C GLY A 335 -2.49 -18.23 -6.68
N GLY A 336 -1.70 -17.50 -7.44
CA GLY A 336 -0.60 -18.02 -8.26
C GLY A 336 0.75 -18.08 -7.55
N SER A 337 0.85 -17.79 -6.26
CA SER A 337 2.13 -17.89 -5.53
C SER A 337 2.67 -19.31 -5.58
N ILE A 338 3.93 -19.44 -6.01
CA ILE A 338 4.58 -20.73 -6.25
C ILE A 338 5.11 -21.31 -4.94
N ALA A 339 4.79 -22.58 -4.69
CA ALA A 339 5.31 -23.38 -3.59
C ALA A 339 6.60 -24.10 -4.02
N TYR A 340 7.69 -23.98 -3.25
CA TYR A 340 8.99 -24.54 -3.61
C TYR A 340 9.87 -24.84 -2.39
N ILE A 341 10.98 -25.55 -2.64
CA ILE A 341 12.06 -25.76 -1.67
C ILE A 341 13.23 -24.89 -2.10
N ASP A 342 13.68 -23.99 -1.24
CA ASP A 342 14.83 -23.12 -1.53
C ASP A 342 16.16 -23.88 -1.54
N GLU A 343 17.26 -23.19 -1.89
CA GLU A 343 18.61 -23.77 -1.90
C GLU A 343 19.05 -24.27 -0.51
N GLY A 344 18.47 -23.74 0.56
CA GLY A 344 18.71 -24.14 1.95
C GLY A 344 17.86 -25.33 2.41
N GLY A 345 17.00 -25.89 1.55
CA GLY A 345 16.13 -27.01 1.89
C GLY A 345 14.85 -26.62 2.63
N VAL A 346 14.51 -25.32 2.71
CA VAL A 346 13.35 -24.81 3.45
C VAL A 346 12.12 -24.73 2.53
N PHE A 347 10.97 -25.18 3.04
CA PHE A 347 9.69 -25.06 2.34
C PHE A 347 9.21 -23.60 2.33
N ARG A 348 8.99 -23.04 1.13
CA ARG A 348 8.55 -21.66 0.90
C ARG A 348 7.37 -21.57 -0.06
N VAL A 349 6.65 -20.46 0.03
CA VAL A 349 5.60 -20.05 -0.92
C VAL A 349 5.78 -18.58 -1.26
N GLY A 350 5.86 -18.26 -2.55
CA GLY A 350 6.17 -16.91 -3.03
C GLY A 350 7.61 -16.44 -2.70
N PRO A 351 7.99 -15.22 -3.09
CA PRO A 351 7.17 -14.20 -3.75
C PRO A 351 6.96 -14.43 -5.26
N GLN A 352 7.59 -15.46 -5.84
CA GLN A 352 7.38 -15.83 -7.23
C GLN A 352 5.91 -16.22 -7.47
N SER A 353 5.38 -15.80 -8.62
CA SER A 353 4.02 -16.10 -9.04
C SER A 353 4.00 -16.71 -10.43
N ALA A 354 3.10 -17.67 -10.65
CA ALA A 354 2.81 -18.23 -11.97
C ALA A 354 2.03 -17.26 -12.87
N GLY A 355 1.54 -16.13 -12.32
CA GLY A 355 0.80 -15.11 -13.06
C GLY A 355 -0.52 -15.63 -13.63
N ALA A 356 -0.97 -15.03 -14.73
CA ALA A 356 -2.16 -15.45 -15.48
C ALA A 356 -1.83 -16.35 -16.68
N ASP A 357 -0.58 -16.31 -17.13
CA ASP A 357 -0.03 -17.05 -18.28
C ASP A 357 1.46 -17.37 -17.98
N PRO A 358 1.85 -18.65 -17.81
CA PRO A 358 1.01 -19.84 -17.99
C PRO A 358 -0.01 -20.07 -16.85
N GLY A 359 0.16 -19.39 -15.71
CA GLY A 359 -0.73 -19.49 -14.55
C GLY A 359 -0.61 -20.81 -13.76
N PRO A 360 -1.43 -20.99 -12.71
CA PRO A 360 -1.57 -22.25 -11.96
C PRO A 360 -1.66 -23.49 -12.86
N ALA A 361 -1.10 -24.61 -12.41
CA ALA A 361 -1.09 -25.85 -13.19
C ALA A 361 -2.52 -26.32 -13.52
N CYS A 362 -3.45 -26.15 -12.57
CA CYS A 362 -4.86 -26.46 -12.73
C CYS A 362 -5.56 -25.68 -13.85
N TYR A 363 -4.99 -24.60 -14.39
CA TYR A 363 -5.60 -23.86 -15.50
C TYR A 363 -5.38 -24.54 -16.86
N GLY A 364 -4.51 -25.55 -16.95
CA GLY A 364 -4.32 -26.32 -18.18
C GLY A 364 -3.63 -25.57 -19.32
N ARG A 365 -2.83 -24.55 -19.00
CA ARG A 365 -2.16 -23.66 -19.99
C ARG A 365 -0.65 -23.84 -20.09
N GLY A 366 -0.12 -24.91 -19.52
CA GLY A 366 1.31 -25.21 -19.54
C GLY A 366 2.07 -24.82 -18.26
N GLY A 367 1.37 -24.33 -17.23
CA GLY A 367 1.95 -24.15 -15.90
C GLY A 367 2.27 -25.50 -15.27
N THR A 368 3.45 -25.63 -14.65
CA THR A 368 3.92 -26.89 -14.06
C THR A 368 4.35 -26.77 -12.61
N ASP A 369 4.56 -25.54 -12.13
CA ASP A 369 4.94 -25.28 -10.75
C ASP A 369 3.70 -25.32 -9.84
N PRO A 370 3.77 -25.90 -8.63
CA PRO A 370 2.63 -25.96 -7.72
C PRO A 370 2.33 -24.58 -7.15
N THR A 371 1.04 -24.19 -7.16
CA THR A 371 0.58 -22.89 -6.68
C THR A 371 -0.45 -22.99 -5.55
N ALA A 372 -0.78 -21.84 -4.94
CA ALA A 372 -1.84 -21.77 -3.93
C ALA A 372 -3.21 -22.19 -4.48
N THR A 373 -3.56 -21.80 -5.70
CA THR A 373 -4.81 -22.22 -6.36
C THR A 373 -4.83 -23.73 -6.60
N ASP A 374 -3.68 -24.34 -6.96
CA ASP A 374 -3.56 -25.79 -7.07
C ASP A 374 -3.84 -26.47 -5.71
N ALA A 375 -3.29 -25.92 -4.63
CA ALA A 375 -3.54 -26.42 -3.27
C ALA A 375 -5.03 -26.30 -2.88
N GLN A 376 -5.67 -25.15 -3.14
CA GLN A 376 -7.11 -24.96 -2.86
C GLN A 376 -7.99 -25.97 -3.63
N LEU A 377 -7.62 -26.29 -4.88
CA LEU A 377 -8.29 -27.32 -5.68
C LEU A 377 -8.07 -28.73 -5.13
N LEU A 378 -6.84 -29.07 -4.75
CA LEU A 378 -6.49 -30.40 -4.22
C LEU A 378 -7.15 -30.69 -2.87
N LEU A 379 -7.30 -29.67 -2.03
CA LEU A 379 -8.03 -29.76 -0.76
C LEU A 379 -9.56 -29.81 -0.94
N GLY A 380 -10.06 -29.62 -2.18
CA GLY A 380 -11.47 -29.70 -2.51
C GLY A 380 -12.27 -28.43 -2.24
N ARG A 381 -11.59 -27.31 -1.93
CA ARG A 381 -12.22 -26.01 -1.68
C ARG A 381 -12.69 -25.35 -2.98
N LEU A 382 -12.00 -25.63 -4.08
CA LEU A 382 -12.44 -25.29 -5.44
C LEU A 382 -12.95 -26.53 -6.18
N ARG A 383 -13.95 -26.33 -7.04
CA ARG A 383 -14.62 -27.40 -7.80
C ARG A 383 -14.19 -27.44 -9.27
N PRO A 384 -13.63 -28.58 -9.75
CA PRO A 384 -13.26 -28.73 -11.16
C PRO A 384 -14.43 -28.53 -12.14
N ASP A 385 -15.60 -29.07 -11.78
CA ASP A 385 -16.81 -29.10 -12.60
C ASP A 385 -17.55 -27.76 -12.62
N ARG A 386 -17.47 -26.99 -11.54
CA ARG A 386 -17.98 -25.61 -11.48
C ARG A 386 -17.06 -24.65 -12.24
N GLY A 387 -15.75 -24.86 -12.16
CA GLY A 387 -14.75 -23.96 -12.73
C GLY A 387 -14.70 -22.59 -12.03
N LEU A 388 -13.93 -21.66 -12.60
CA LEU A 388 -13.90 -20.25 -12.21
C LEU A 388 -14.69 -19.39 -13.21
N LEU A 389 -15.05 -18.16 -12.81
CA LEU A 389 -15.78 -17.18 -13.64
C LEU A 389 -17.11 -17.73 -14.15
N GLY A 390 -17.91 -18.33 -13.25
CA GLY A 390 -19.18 -18.96 -13.62
C GLY A 390 -19.04 -20.19 -14.53
N GLY A 391 -17.85 -20.79 -14.63
CA GLY A 391 -17.59 -22.00 -15.41
C GLY A 391 -16.93 -21.79 -16.76
N GLU A 392 -16.60 -20.55 -17.12
CA GLU A 392 -15.82 -20.24 -18.33
C GLU A 392 -14.38 -20.76 -18.27
N MET A 393 -13.86 -20.99 -17.06
CA MET A 393 -12.52 -21.54 -16.84
C MET A 393 -12.60 -22.87 -16.08
N ARG A 394 -12.50 -23.98 -16.80
CA ARG A 394 -12.42 -25.32 -16.21
C ARG A 394 -11.08 -25.51 -15.50
N LEU A 395 -11.10 -26.31 -14.44
CA LEU A 395 -9.90 -26.64 -13.65
C LEU A 395 -9.52 -28.11 -13.80
N GLU A 396 -8.24 -28.37 -14.00
CA GLU A 396 -7.67 -29.70 -14.23
C GLU A 396 -6.99 -30.21 -12.96
N ARG A 397 -7.71 -31.01 -12.16
CA ARG A 397 -7.21 -31.53 -10.87
C ARG A 397 -5.97 -32.39 -11.02
N ASP A 398 -5.87 -33.18 -12.10
CA ASP A 398 -4.73 -34.09 -12.31
C ASP A 398 -3.43 -33.32 -12.57
N LEU A 399 -3.50 -32.14 -13.20
CA LEU A 399 -2.33 -31.27 -13.40
C LEU A 399 -1.87 -30.64 -12.08
N ALA A 400 -2.81 -30.18 -11.24
CA ALA A 400 -2.50 -29.71 -9.89
C ALA A 400 -1.83 -30.80 -9.05
N GLU A 401 -2.35 -32.03 -9.13
CA GLU A 401 -1.82 -33.18 -8.39
C GLU A 401 -0.40 -33.52 -8.85
N ALA A 402 -0.15 -33.53 -10.16
CA ALA A 402 1.17 -33.77 -10.71
C ALA A 402 2.19 -32.70 -10.28
N ALA A 403 1.81 -31.41 -10.31
CA ALA A 403 2.67 -30.32 -9.87
C ALA A 403 3.02 -30.42 -8.38
N MET A 404 2.00 -30.65 -7.52
CA MET A 404 2.19 -30.73 -6.06
C MET A 404 2.94 -31.98 -5.62
N ARG A 405 2.80 -33.11 -6.34
CA ARG A 405 3.48 -34.37 -6.03
C ARG A 405 5.01 -34.23 -6.05
N ASN A 406 5.57 -33.49 -7.01
CA ASN A 406 7.00 -33.23 -7.08
C ASN A 406 7.54 -32.54 -5.81
N LEU A 407 6.76 -31.64 -5.23
CA LEU A 407 7.10 -30.95 -3.99
C LEU A 407 6.91 -31.87 -2.77
N ALA A 408 5.78 -32.59 -2.72
CA ALA A 408 5.45 -33.51 -1.65
C ALA A 408 6.50 -34.63 -1.48
N ASP A 409 6.90 -35.25 -2.58
CA ASP A 409 7.89 -36.34 -2.59
C ASP A 409 9.25 -35.88 -2.04
N ARG A 410 9.66 -34.63 -2.33
CA ARG A 410 10.92 -34.05 -1.82
C ARG A 410 10.86 -33.70 -0.33
N LEU A 411 9.68 -33.35 0.18
CA LEU A 411 9.47 -33.05 1.60
C LEU A 411 9.17 -34.31 2.44
N GLY A 412 8.97 -35.47 1.81
CA GLY A 412 8.52 -36.68 2.49
C GLY A 412 7.10 -36.57 3.02
N MET A 413 6.24 -35.80 2.33
CA MET A 413 4.84 -35.55 2.69
C MET A 413 3.89 -36.18 1.67
N SER A 414 2.64 -36.40 2.05
CA SER A 414 1.57 -36.64 1.10
C SER A 414 1.21 -35.36 0.33
N VAL A 415 0.55 -35.50 -0.82
CA VAL A 415 0.07 -34.36 -1.62
C VAL A 415 -0.87 -33.45 -0.82
N ALA A 416 -1.71 -34.03 0.05
CA ALA A 416 -2.64 -33.27 0.89
C ALA A 416 -1.90 -32.46 1.97
N GLU A 417 -0.89 -33.07 2.62
CA GLU A 417 -0.04 -32.37 3.60
C GLU A 417 0.77 -31.25 2.95
N ALA A 418 1.35 -31.48 1.78
CA ALA A 418 2.08 -30.45 1.04
C ALA A 418 1.16 -29.29 0.61
N ALA A 419 -0.05 -29.60 0.13
CA ALA A 419 -1.05 -28.58 -0.22
C ALA A 419 -1.50 -27.78 1.01
N LEU A 420 -1.78 -28.44 2.13
CA LEU A 420 -2.15 -27.77 3.39
C LEU A 420 -1.01 -26.88 3.90
N GLY A 421 0.22 -27.40 3.90
CA GLY A 421 1.42 -26.67 4.33
C GLY A 421 1.71 -25.46 3.44
N ALA A 422 1.47 -25.54 2.13
CA ALA A 422 1.60 -24.39 1.23
C ALA A 422 0.63 -23.25 1.64
N LEU A 423 -0.64 -23.58 1.92
CA LEU A 423 -1.61 -22.59 2.36
C LEU A 423 -1.30 -22.04 3.76
N GLN A 424 -0.82 -22.87 4.69
CA GLN A 424 -0.39 -22.43 6.02
C GLN A 424 0.79 -21.45 5.96
N ILE A 425 1.82 -21.75 5.14
CA ILE A 425 2.99 -20.85 4.96
C ILE A 425 2.55 -19.52 4.35
N GLN A 426 1.67 -19.55 3.35
CA GLN A 426 1.16 -18.34 2.72
C GLN A 426 0.29 -17.51 3.67
N LYS A 427 -0.65 -18.16 4.38
CA LYS A 427 -1.46 -17.56 5.43
C LYS A 427 -0.58 -16.84 6.45
N PHE A 428 0.44 -17.53 6.95
CA PHE A 428 1.35 -16.98 7.95
C PHE A 428 2.12 -15.74 7.46
N GLY A 429 2.53 -15.73 6.18
CA GLY A 429 3.12 -14.54 5.57
C GLY A 429 2.14 -13.36 5.47
N MET A 430 0.87 -13.62 5.19
CA MET A 430 -0.19 -12.60 5.16
C MET A 430 -0.52 -12.08 6.56
N THR A 431 -0.64 -12.95 7.56
CA THR A 431 -0.82 -12.60 8.98
C THR A 431 0.27 -11.64 9.45
N GLN A 432 1.55 -11.98 9.23
CA GLN A 432 2.66 -11.09 9.59
C GLN A 432 2.59 -9.74 8.87
N ALA A 433 2.19 -9.72 7.59
CA ALA A 433 2.06 -8.45 6.87
C ALA A 433 0.94 -7.57 7.45
N ILE A 434 -0.17 -8.17 7.91
CA ILE A 434 -1.25 -7.47 8.59
C ILE A 434 -0.79 -6.95 9.96
N GLU A 435 -0.11 -7.76 10.77
CA GLU A 435 0.47 -7.33 12.06
C GLU A 435 1.45 -6.19 11.87
N LEU A 436 2.36 -6.32 10.90
CA LEU A 436 3.32 -5.28 10.57
C LEU A 436 2.63 -3.99 10.10
N ASN A 437 1.44 -4.07 9.51
CA ASN A 437 0.68 -2.89 9.09
C ASN A 437 -0.18 -2.29 10.19
N SER A 438 -0.65 -3.09 11.15
CA SER A 438 -1.54 -2.65 12.23
C SER A 438 -0.74 -2.23 13.47
N VAL A 439 0.08 -3.13 14.01
CA VAL A 439 0.85 -2.92 15.25
C VAL A 439 1.87 -1.82 15.09
N ARG A 440 2.57 -1.75 13.94
CA ARG A 440 3.41 -0.59 13.62
C ARG A 440 2.61 0.71 13.82
N ARG A 441 1.32 0.75 13.52
CA ARG A 441 0.51 1.96 13.57
C ARG A 441 -0.18 2.17 14.92
N GLY A 442 0.14 1.37 15.94
CA GLY A 442 -0.45 1.43 17.27
C GLY A 442 -1.85 0.83 17.37
N TYR A 443 -2.27 0.05 16.36
CA TYR A 443 -3.58 -0.60 16.36
C TYR A 443 -3.49 -2.08 16.75
N ASP A 444 -4.43 -2.51 17.58
CA ASP A 444 -4.66 -3.92 17.89
C ASP A 444 -5.62 -4.52 16.85
N PRO A 445 -5.20 -5.49 16.02
CA PRO A 445 -6.07 -6.15 15.03
C PRO A 445 -7.40 -6.65 15.59
N ARG A 446 -7.44 -7.04 16.87
CA ARG A 446 -8.63 -7.61 17.52
C ARG A 446 -9.80 -6.64 17.61
N GLU A 447 -9.53 -5.34 17.48
CA GLU A 447 -10.55 -4.29 17.48
C GLU A 447 -11.17 -4.03 16.10
N PHE A 448 -10.78 -4.80 15.08
CA PHE A 448 -11.17 -4.63 13.68
C PHE A 448 -12.01 -5.80 13.18
N VAL A 449 -12.73 -5.57 12.08
CA VAL A 449 -13.28 -6.63 11.22
C VAL A 449 -12.36 -6.84 10.02
N LEU A 450 -12.13 -8.09 9.64
CA LEU A 450 -11.36 -8.41 8.43
C LEU A 450 -12.29 -8.46 7.22
N VAL A 451 -12.17 -7.50 6.31
CA VAL A 451 -12.93 -7.46 5.06
C VAL A 451 -12.20 -8.25 3.99
N ALA A 452 -12.80 -9.37 3.56
CA ALA A 452 -12.25 -10.27 2.56
C ALA A 452 -12.65 -9.82 1.15
N ALA A 453 -11.68 -9.31 0.40
CA ALA A 453 -11.85 -8.82 -0.97
C ALA A 453 -11.01 -9.64 -1.97
N GLY A 454 -11.24 -9.39 -3.25
CA GLY A 454 -10.56 -10.10 -4.33
C GLY A 454 -11.14 -11.49 -4.61
N GLY A 455 -10.61 -12.11 -5.66
CA GLY A 455 -11.05 -13.44 -6.08
C GLY A 455 -10.66 -14.54 -5.10
N ALA A 456 -9.57 -14.34 -4.34
CA ALA A 456 -9.05 -15.33 -3.39
C ALA A 456 -9.15 -14.93 -1.92
N GLY A 457 -9.50 -13.68 -1.58
CA GLY A 457 -9.57 -13.24 -0.17
C GLY A 457 -10.45 -14.13 0.71
N PRO A 458 -11.69 -14.42 0.28
CA PRO A 458 -12.60 -15.29 1.03
C PRO A 458 -12.16 -16.76 1.19
N LEU A 459 -11.09 -17.19 0.48
CA LEU A 459 -10.48 -18.52 0.66
C LEU A 459 -9.49 -18.57 1.84
N PHE A 460 -9.00 -17.43 2.30
CA PHE A 460 -7.98 -17.32 3.36
C PHE A 460 -8.46 -16.56 4.60
N ALA A 461 -9.45 -15.67 4.45
CA ALA A 461 -9.80 -14.68 5.46
C ALA A 461 -10.14 -15.28 6.84
N CYS A 462 -10.93 -16.35 6.91
CA CYS A 462 -11.28 -17.00 8.19
C CYS A 462 -10.04 -17.53 8.92
N ASP A 463 -9.14 -18.21 8.21
CA ASP A 463 -7.94 -18.79 8.80
C ASP A 463 -6.97 -17.69 9.29
N ILE A 464 -6.89 -16.56 8.56
CA ILE A 464 -6.11 -15.38 8.94
C ILE A 464 -6.73 -14.68 10.16
N ALA A 465 -8.05 -14.48 10.15
CA ALA A 465 -8.76 -13.83 11.25
C ALA A 465 -8.60 -14.61 12.56
N MET A 466 -8.72 -15.94 12.51
CA MET A 466 -8.48 -16.78 13.70
C MET A 466 -7.05 -16.67 14.22
N GLU A 467 -6.05 -16.58 13.34
CA GLU A 467 -4.64 -16.40 13.71
C GLU A 467 -4.39 -15.03 14.37
N LEU A 468 -5.02 -13.98 13.86
CA LEU A 468 -4.92 -12.60 14.38
C LEU A 468 -5.85 -12.31 15.56
N GLU A 469 -6.57 -13.32 16.06
CA GLU A 469 -7.63 -13.17 17.07
C GLU A 469 -8.73 -12.14 16.67
N ILE A 470 -8.94 -11.91 15.36
CA ILE A 470 -9.99 -11.05 14.82
C ILE A 470 -11.34 -11.75 14.97
N ALA A 471 -12.28 -11.10 15.64
CA ALA A 471 -13.55 -11.72 16.00
C ALA A 471 -14.47 -11.99 14.79
N ARG A 472 -14.41 -11.17 13.74
CA ARG A 472 -15.32 -11.28 12.59
C ARG A 472 -14.64 -11.07 11.24
N VAL A 473 -15.10 -11.83 10.26
CA VAL A 473 -14.78 -11.64 8.83
C VAL A 473 -16.02 -11.13 8.11
N LEU A 474 -15.85 -10.10 7.30
CA LEU A 474 -16.88 -9.57 6.41
C LEU A 474 -16.53 -9.91 4.96
N VAL A 475 -17.41 -10.64 4.28
CA VAL A 475 -17.29 -10.91 2.83
C VAL A 475 -18.35 -10.07 2.11
N PRO A 476 -17.95 -9.06 1.32
CA PRO A 476 -18.91 -8.22 0.60
C PRO A 476 -19.76 -9.00 -0.41
N SER A 477 -20.84 -8.39 -0.91
CA SER A 477 -21.72 -9.02 -1.92
C SER A 477 -20.99 -9.43 -3.20
N TYR A 478 -19.98 -8.66 -3.62
CA TYR A 478 -19.11 -8.97 -4.77
C TYR A 478 -17.63 -8.76 -4.42
N PRO A 479 -17.00 -9.68 -3.68
CA PRO A 479 -15.62 -9.52 -3.17
C PRO A 479 -14.61 -9.28 -4.27
N GLY A 480 -14.75 -9.94 -5.41
CA GLY A 480 -13.86 -9.82 -6.56
C GLY A 480 -14.04 -8.54 -7.36
N ILE A 481 -14.93 -7.63 -6.95
CA ILE A 481 -15.29 -6.35 -7.60
C ILE A 481 -15.30 -5.20 -6.57
N VAL A 482 -14.77 -5.43 -5.36
CA VAL A 482 -14.74 -4.44 -4.27
C VAL A 482 -13.99 -3.17 -4.68
N ALA A 483 -12.87 -3.30 -5.41
CA ALA A 483 -12.13 -2.14 -5.91
C ALA A 483 -13.00 -1.25 -6.82
N ALA A 484 -13.69 -1.85 -7.80
CA ALA A 484 -14.59 -1.10 -8.68
C ALA A 484 -15.78 -0.48 -7.93
N THR A 485 -16.25 -1.13 -6.85
CA THR A 485 -17.27 -0.58 -5.95
C THR A 485 -16.73 0.61 -5.16
N GLY A 486 -15.50 0.53 -4.67
CA GLY A 486 -14.82 1.61 -3.98
C GLY A 486 -14.67 2.85 -4.84
N LEU A 487 -14.43 2.69 -6.15
CA LEU A 487 -14.47 3.83 -7.10
C LEU A 487 -15.80 4.58 -7.00
N LEU A 488 -16.93 3.87 -6.99
CA LEU A 488 -18.27 4.47 -6.93
C LEU A 488 -18.60 5.16 -5.59
N ALA A 489 -17.85 4.84 -4.54
CA ALA A 489 -18.01 5.37 -3.18
C ALA A 489 -16.99 6.45 -2.82
N THR A 490 -16.21 6.94 -3.80
CA THR A 490 -15.13 7.90 -3.59
C THR A 490 -15.52 9.33 -3.95
N ASP A 491 -15.28 10.28 -3.05
CA ASP A 491 -15.46 11.71 -3.31
C ASP A 491 -14.44 12.25 -4.32
N LEU A 492 -14.80 13.33 -5.02
CA LEU A 492 -13.85 14.10 -5.81
C LEU A 492 -12.91 14.85 -4.86
N GLN A 493 -11.60 14.81 -5.08
CA GLN A 493 -10.65 15.48 -4.19
C GLN A 493 -9.50 16.12 -4.95
N HIS A 494 -9.20 17.37 -4.64
CA HIS A 494 -8.04 18.09 -5.15
C HIS A 494 -7.25 18.70 -4.00
N GLU A 495 -5.93 18.47 -3.99
CA GLU A 495 -5.04 19.02 -2.98
C GLU A 495 -4.14 20.09 -3.59
N PHE A 496 -4.11 21.24 -2.93
CA PHE A 496 -3.24 22.38 -3.24
C PHE A 496 -2.31 22.62 -2.07
N VAL A 497 -1.01 22.76 -2.35
CA VAL A 497 0.03 22.86 -1.32
C VAL A 497 1.00 23.99 -1.63
N ALA A 498 1.47 24.65 -0.58
CA ALA A 498 2.58 25.58 -0.63
C ALA A 498 3.57 25.30 0.51
N THR A 499 4.87 25.44 0.22
CA THR A 499 5.89 25.48 1.26
C THR A 499 5.85 26.85 1.94
N GLU A 500 5.65 26.87 3.25
CA GLU A 500 5.63 28.07 4.10
C GLU A 500 6.44 27.75 5.36
N ARG A 501 7.72 28.14 5.36
CA ARG A 501 8.64 27.81 6.45
C ARG A 501 8.66 28.93 7.50
N HIS A 502 8.05 28.66 8.65
CA HIS A 502 7.97 29.60 9.77
C HIS A 502 8.37 28.91 11.08
N GLN A 503 9.16 29.59 11.91
CA GLN A 503 9.14 29.28 13.34
C GLN A 503 7.77 29.69 13.86
N LEU A 504 7.04 28.77 14.50
CA LEU A 504 5.65 29.02 14.85
C LEU A 504 5.52 30.23 15.79
N ALA A 505 6.48 30.42 16.70
CA ALA A 505 6.50 31.53 17.64
C ALA A 505 6.62 32.92 16.98
N SER A 506 7.14 32.99 15.76
CA SER A 506 7.35 34.24 15.01
C SER A 506 6.77 34.17 13.61
N ALA A 507 5.68 33.40 13.43
CA ALA A 507 5.09 33.21 12.11
C ALA A 507 4.51 34.53 11.57
N ASP A 508 4.69 34.77 10.27
CA ASP A 508 4.08 35.91 9.58
C ASP A 508 2.61 35.58 9.28
N LEU A 509 1.71 36.04 10.14
CA LEU A 509 0.28 35.76 10.05
C LEU A 509 -0.38 36.36 8.80
N ASP A 510 0.08 37.52 8.33
CA ASP A 510 -0.50 38.16 7.14
C ASP A 510 -0.13 37.38 5.88
N ARG A 511 1.12 36.93 5.79
CA ARG A 511 1.57 36.02 4.73
C ARG A 511 0.80 34.70 4.77
N LEU A 512 0.67 34.06 5.94
CA LEU A 512 -0.08 32.81 6.08
C LEU A 512 -1.55 32.96 5.68
N ARG A 513 -2.21 34.05 6.09
CA ARG A 513 -3.59 34.36 5.72
C ARG A 513 -3.75 34.47 4.20
N ALA A 514 -2.90 35.28 3.57
CA ALA A 514 -2.93 35.48 2.12
C ALA A 514 -2.70 34.17 1.36
N ARG A 515 -1.76 33.34 1.81
CA ARG A 515 -1.43 32.07 1.15
C ARG A 515 -2.52 31.02 1.32
N TYR A 516 -3.15 30.89 2.49
CA TYR A 516 -4.32 30.01 2.65
C TYR A 516 -5.50 30.47 1.79
N GLN A 517 -5.74 31.77 1.69
CA GLN A 517 -6.80 32.32 0.85
C GLN A 517 -6.56 31.99 -0.63
N GLU A 518 -5.35 32.18 -1.13
CA GLU A 518 -4.99 31.83 -2.52
C GLU A 518 -5.24 30.34 -2.81
N LEU A 519 -4.82 29.45 -1.91
CA LEU A 519 -5.05 28.00 -2.07
C LEU A 519 -6.54 27.64 -1.98
N THR A 520 -7.31 28.34 -1.15
CA THR A 520 -8.76 28.16 -1.01
C THR A 520 -9.49 28.58 -2.29
N GLU A 521 -9.15 29.72 -2.86
CA GLU A 521 -9.74 30.17 -4.12
C GLU A 521 -9.38 29.23 -5.29
N GLN A 522 -8.18 28.65 -5.29
CA GLN A 522 -7.82 27.61 -6.27
C GLN A 522 -8.68 26.35 -6.10
N ALA A 523 -8.87 25.90 -4.85
CA ALA A 523 -9.71 24.74 -4.52
C ALA A 523 -11.17 24.93 -4.95
N GLU A 524 -11.77 26.08 -4.66
CA GLU A 524 -13.15 26.39 -5.03
C GLU A 524 -13.34 26.48 -6.54
N ARG A 525 -12.43 27.15 -7.25
CA ARG A 525 -12.46 27.24 -8.72
C ARG A 525 -12.36 25.86 -9.37
N GLN A 526 -11.55 24.96 -8.82
CA GLN A 526 -11.42 23.61 -9.35
C GLN A 526 -12.73 22.83 -9.21
N LEU A 527 -13.38 22.85 -8.04
CA LEU A 527 -14.68 22.19 -7.83
C LEU A 527 -15.79 22.77 -8.72
N GLU A 528 -15.74 24.07 -9.00
CA GLU A 528 -16.66 24.72 -9.95
C GLU A 528 -16.46 24.21 -11.39
N GLN A 529 -15.20 24.13 -11.84
CA GLN A 529 -14.85 23.61 -13.17
C GLN A 529 -15.25 22.14 -13.34
N ASP A 530 -15.19 21.36 -12.26
CA ASP A 530 -15.61 19.96 -12.23
C ASP A 530 -17.14 19.80 -12.18
N GLY A 531 -17.90 20.90 -12.11
CA GLY A 531 -19.36 20.88 -12.13
C GLY A 531 -20.00 20.41 -10.82
N VAL A 532 -19.27 20.44 -9.71
CA VAL A 532 -19.81 20.04 -8.39
C VAL A 532 -20.80 21.10 -7.91
N PRO A 533 -22.02 20.75 -7.48
CA PRO A 533 -22.96 21.69 -6.88
C PRO A 533 -22.42 22.38 -5.62
N GLU A 534 -22.71 23.65 -5.40
CA GLU A 534 -22.18 24.46 -4.29
C GLU A 534 -22.46 23.84 -2.91
N ASP A 535 -23.64 23.25 -2.70
CA ASP A 535 -24.05 22.57 -1.47
C ASP A 535 -23.29 21.26 -1.18
N ARG A 536 -22.47 20.80 -2.12
CA ARG A 536 -21.63 19.60 -2.02
C ARG A 536 -20.13 19.89 -2.08
N ARG A 537 -19.75 21.17 -2.08
CA ARG A 537 -18.34 21.59 -2.04
C ARG A 537 -17.91 21.77 -0.60
N LEU A 538 -16.87 21.05 -0.19
CA LEU A 538 -16.21 21.22 1.09
C LEU A 538 -14.75 21.62 0.87
N VAL A 539 -14.26 22.53 1.71
CA VAL A 539 -12.84 22.93 1.71
C VAL A 539 -12.25 22.67 3.08
N ARG A 540 -11.19 21.87 3.14
CA ARG A 540 -10.42 21.59 4.36
C ARG A 540 -9.05 22.26 4.28
N ARG A 541 -8.62 22.87 5.38
CA ARG A 541 -7.27 23.41 5.54
C ARG A 541 -6.43 22.45 6.39
N LEU A 542 -5.19 22.22 5.98
CA LEU A 542 -4.22 21.41 6.71
C LEU A 542 -2.86 22.13 6.80
N ALA A 543 -2.01 21.64 7.69
CA ALA A 543 -0.63 22.06 7.84
C ALA A 543 0.28 20.83 8.02
N ASP A 544 1.53 20.97 7.59
CA ASP A 544 2.62 20.07 7.94
C ASP A 544 3.53 20.82 8.92
N CYS A 545 3.63 20.33 10.15
CA CYS A 545 4.53 20.89 11.17
C CYS A 545 5.53 19.84 11.65
N ARG A 546 6.60 20.29 12.28
CA ARG A 546 7.59 19.44 12.95
C ARG A 546 8.16 20.14 14.16
N TYR A 547 8.83 19.40 15.04
CA TYR A 547 9.66 20.01 16.08
C TYR A 547 11.00 20.48 15.48
N ALA A 548 11.58 21.55 16.02
CA ALA A 548 12.83 22.13 15.53
C ALA A 548 14.00 21.14 15.63
N GLY A 549 14.58 20.78 14.49
CA GLY A 549 15.65 19.76 14.40
C GLY A 549 15.15 18.36 14.02
N GLN A 550 13.83 18.14 14.02
CA GLN A 550 13.22 16.93 13.49
C GLN A 550 13.34 16.90 11.95
N GLY A 551 13.65 15.72 11.39
CA GLY A 551 13.85 15.54 9.95
C GLY A 551 12.58 15.31 9.13
N TYR A 552 11.41 15.28 9.76
CA TYR A 552 10.13 14.84 9.15
C TYR A 552 8.96 15.65 9.71
N GLU A 553 7.85 15.68 8.97
CA GLU A 553 6.69 16.50 9.26
C GLU A 553 5.44 15.66 9.57
N VAL A 554 4.61 16.14 10.49
CA VAL A 554 3.28 15.59 10.77
C VAL A 554 2.23 16.47 10.11
N ARG A 555 1.39 15.84 9.28
CA ARG A 555 0.24 16.47 8.63
C ARG A 555 -0.98 16.38 9.54
N PHE A 556 -1.71 17.48 9.72
CA PHE A 556 -2.94 17.51 10.51
C PHE A 556 -3.91 18.61 10.05
N ASP A 557 -5.20 18.46 10.40
CA ASP A 557 -6.22 19.49 10.17
C ASP A 557 -6.00 20.71 11.06
N VAL A 558 -5.96 21.90 10.46
CA VAL A 558 -5.80 23.16 11.20
C VAL A 558 -7.15 23.67 11.72
N PRO A 559 -7.15 24.61 12.68
CA PRO A 559 -8.39 25.24 13.13
C PRO A 559 -9.11 25.96 11.98
N GLY A 560 -10.44 26.03 12.06
CA GLY A 560 -11.24 26.91 11.19
C GLY A 560 -11.08 28.38 11.58
N GLY A 561 -11.77 29.27 10.87
CA GLY A 561 -11.75 30.71 11.18
C GLY A 561 -10.56 31.49 10.59
N GLU A 562 -10.39 32.70 11.10
CA GLU A 562 -9.35 33.66 10.69
C GLU A 562 -7.97 33.22 11.18
N VAL A 563 -6.93 33.49 10.38
CA VAL A 563 -5.54 33.22 10.77
C VAL A 563 -5.06 34.37 11.65
N ASP A 564 -5.17 34.18 12.97
CA ASP A 564 -4.75 35.13 14.01
C ASP A 564 -3.90 34.44 15.09
N ALA A 565 -3.63 35.15 16.20
CA ALA A 565 -2.80 34.62 17.30
C ALA A 565 -3.46 33.45 18.06
N ASP A 566 -4.78 33.47 18.21
CA ASP A 566 -5.52 32.39 18.88
C ASP A 566 -5.56 31.14 18.00
N TRP A 567 -5.74 31.33 16.69
CA TRP A 567 -5.61 30.26 15.69
C TRP A 567 -4.25 29.58 15.74
N LEU A 568 -3.17 30.37 15.88
CA LEU A 568 -1.80 29.86 15.96
C LEU A 568 -1.57 29.02 17.23
N ALA A 569 -2.12 29.46 18.36
CA ALA A 569 -2.07 28.71 19.62
C ALA A 569 -2.85 27.38 19.53
N GLU A 570 -4.01 27.39 18.89
CA GLU A 570 -4.78 26.17 18.67
C GLU A 570 -4.10 25.22 17.67
N LEU A 571 -3.47 25.75 16.62
CA LEU A 571 -2.66 24.96 15.68
C LEU A 571 -1.55 24.21 16.41
N ALA A 572 -0.81 24.87 17.31
CA ALA A 572 0.23 24.22 18.12
C ALA A 572 -0.33 23.04 18.93
N GLN A 573 -1.48 23.22 19.58
CA GLN A 573 -2.13 22.16 20.36
C GLN A 573 -2.61 21.00 19.47
N ARG A 574 -3.12 21.29 18.27
CA ARG A 574 -3.50 20.26 17.30
C ARG A 574 -2.29 19.48 16.78
N PHE A 575 -1.17 20.14 16.53
CA PHE A 575 0.08 19.48 16.17
C PHE A 575 0.54 18.52 17.28
N HIS A 576 0.57 18.96 18.54
CA HIS A 576 0.95 18.08 19.65
C HIS A 576 0.08 16.83 19.74
N ARG A 577 -1.25 16.98 19.57
CA ARG A 577 -2.19 15.84 19.55
C ARG A 577 -1.95 14.92 18.35
N ALA A 578 -1.71 15.49 17.17
CA ALA A 578 -1.44 14.70 15.97
C ALA A 578 -0.13 13.92 16.11
N HIS A 579 0.91 14.52 16.67
CA HIS A 579 2.19 13.85 16.92
C HIS A 579 2.05 12.73 17.96
N GLU A 580 1.30 12.96 19.04
CA GLU A 580 1.02 11.95 20.07
C GLU A 580 0.18 10.79 19.52
N ALA A 581 -0.79 11.06 18.65
CA ALA A 581 -1.58 10.03 17.99
C ALA A 581 -0.76 9.21 16.97
N GLU A 582 0.17 9.83 16.24
CA GLU A 582 0.99 9.15 15.23
C GLU A 582 2.15 8.34 15.85
N TYR A 583 2.80 8.87 16.89
CA TYR A 583 4.03 8.30 17.45
C TYR A 583 3.94 7.88 18.93
N GLY A 584 2.77 8.00 19.56
CA GLY A 584 2.54 7.62 20.95
C GLY A 584 3.12 8.60 21.99
N HIS A 585 3.72 9.71 21.57
CA HIS A 585 4.30 10.72 22.47
C HIS A 585 4.41 12.09 21.78
N ARG A 586 4.71 13.14 22.55
CA ARG A 586 4.99 14.50 22.06
C ARG A 586 6.23 15.06 22.74
N PHE A 587 6.90 15.99 22.08
CA PHE A 587 8.08 16.67 22.61
C PHE A 587 7.73 18.07 23.12
N ASP A 588 8.49 18.53 24.11
CA ASP A 588 8.48 19.93 24.55
C ASP A 588 9.60 20.67 23.83
N ALA A 589 9.34 21.04 22.58
CA ALA A 589 10.30 21.69 21.67
C ALA A 589 9.60 22.71 20.78
N GLU A 590 10.39 23.64 20.21
CA GLU A 590 9.88 24.63 19.26
C GLU A 590 9.26 23.95 18.03
N ILE A 591 8.18 24.53 17.50
CA ILE A 591 7.46 24.01 16.34
C ILE A 591 7.85 24.82 15.11
N GLU A 592 8.17 24.13 14.03
CA GLU A 592 8.31 24.70 12.69
C GLU A 592 7.07 24.34 11.87
N LEU A 593 6.38 25.36 11.33
CA LEU A 593 5.44 25.18 10.22
C LEU A 593 6.26 25.07 8.93
N VAL A 594 5.98 24.06 8.12
CA VAL A 594 6.77 23.74 6.94
C VAL A 594 5.97 23.89 5.66
N ASN A 595 4.74 23.36 5.64
CA ASN A 595 3.83 23.48 4.50
C ASN A 595 2.42 23.82 4.98
N ILE A 596 1.68 24.52 4.13
CA ILE A 596 0.23 24.69 4.26
C ILE A 596 -0.49 24.05 3.08
N ARG A 597 -1.70 23.54 3.32
CA ARG A 597 -2.46 22.77 2.35
C ARG A 597 -3.93 23.15 2.39
N THR A 598 -4.57 23.09 1.23
CA THR A 598 -6.02 23.16 1.10
C THR A 598 -6.51 21.98 0.26
N VAL A 599 -7.51 21.28 0.76
CA VAL A 599 -8.13 20.13 0.10
C VAL A 599 -9.56 20.49 -0.26
N ALA A 600 -9.83 20.55 -1.56
CA ALA A 600 -11.17 20.68 -2.12
C ALA A 600 -11.80 19.28 -2.18
N ILE A 601 -13.01 19.12 -1.65
CA ILE A 601 -13.77 17.87 -1.67
C ILE A 601 -15.12 18.13 -2.31
N GLY A 602 -15.41 17.41 -3.40
CA GLY A 602 -16.73 17.36 -4.02
C GLY A 602 -17.45 16.10 -3.57
N GLN A 603 -18.42 16.25 -2.68
CA GLN A 603 -19.13 15.10 -2.11
C GLN A 603 -20.02 14.44 -3.15
N ILE A 604 -19.89 13.13 -3.29
CA ILE A 604 -20.81 12.33 -4.13
C ILE A 604 -21.93 11.73 -3.26
N PRO A 605 -23.12 11.48 -3.84
CA PRO A 605 -24.17 10.75 -3.12
C PRO A 605 -23.68 9.39 -2.64
N GLU A 606 -23.95 9.10 -1.37
CA GLU A 606 -23.64 7.82 -0.76
C GLU A 606 -24.23 6.68 -1.60
N LEU A 607 -23.40 5.69 -1.93
CA LEU A 607 -23.85 4.50 -2.62
C LEU A 607 -24.66 3.62 -1.65
N ARG A 608 -25.98 3.57 -1.83
CA ARG A 608 -26.88 2.73 -1.03
C ARG A 608 -27.44 1.60 -1.88
N PRO A 609 -26.98 0.35 -1.68
CA PRO A 609 -27.54 -0.80 -2.37
C PRO A 609 -28.95 -1.09 -1.81
N ASP A 610 -29.78 -1.72 -2.63
CA ASP A 610 -31.08 -2.21 -2.19
C ASP A 610 -30.91 -3.30 -1.13
N ARG A 611 -31.90 -3.38 -0.22
CA ARG A 611 -31.94 -4.42 0.79
C ARG A 611 -32.30 -5.75 0.13
N LEU A 612 -31.56 -6.80 0.49
CA LEU A 612 -31.86 -8.15 0.10
C LEU A 612 -33.20 -8.58 0.72
N GLU A 613 -33.97 -9.37 -0.02
CA GLU A 613 -35.20 -9.96 0.52
C GLU A 613 -34.88 -10.74 1.80
N ARG A 614 -35.73 -10.60 2.81
CA ARG A 614 -35.53 -11.25 4.11
C ARG A 614 -36.07 -12.67 4.08
N GLY A 615 -35.20 -13.63 4.38
CA GLY A 615 -35.54 -15.05 4.50
C GLY A 615 -36.10 -15.42 5.89
N ASP A 616 -36.33 -16.71 6.07
CA ASP A 616 -36.70 -17.34 7.34
C ASP A 616 -35.49 -17.79 8.18
N GLY A 617 -34.28 -17.63 7.63
CA GLY A 617 -33.01 -18.02 8.25
C GLY A 617 -32.48 -19.38 7.79
N ASP A 618 -33.22 -20.15 6.98
CA ASP A 618 -32.82 -21.49 6.52
C ASP A 618 -32.21 -21.46 5.10
N PRO A 619 -30.88 -21.62 4.94
CA PRO A 619 -30.22 -21.55 3.63
C PRO A 619 -30.45 -22.79 2.74
N ALA A 620 -31.33 -23.74 3.11
CA ALA A 620 -31.54 -24.99 2.36
C ALA A 620 -31.82 -24.81 0.87
N ARG A 621 -32.51 -23.72 0.48
CA ARG A 621 -32.78 -23.39 -0.93
C ARG A 621 -31.53 -23.04 -1.75
N ALA A 622 -30.47 -22.61 -1.08
CA ALA A 622 -29.19 -22.31 -1.70
C ALA A 622 -28.25 -23.53 -1.73
N LEU A 623 -28.56 -24.59 -0.97
CA LEU A 623 -27.74 -25.81 -0.94
C LEU A 623 -27.70 -26.47 -2.33
N SER A 624 -26.51 -26.61 -2.88
CA SER A 624 -26.29 -27.20 -4.21
C SER A 624 -25.80 -28.65 -4.12
N LEU A 625 -24.88 -28.95 -3.21
CA LEU A 625 -24.37 -30.30 -2.96
C LEU A 625 -23.66 -30.43 -1.61
N GLU A 626 -23.29 -31.67 -1.27
CA GLU A 626 -22.43 -32.00 -0.14
C GLU A 626 -21.28 -32.90 -0.63
N ARG A 627 -20.04 -32.63 -0.20
CA ARG A 627 -18.85 -33.44 -0.53
C ARG A 627 -17.78 -33.33 0.53
N GLU A 628 -16.82 -34.25 0.46
CA GLU A 628 -15.61 -34.18 1.28
C GLU A 628 -14.69 -33.04 0.85
N VAL A 629 -14.27 -32.24 1.83
CA VAL A 629 -13.26 -31.18 1.71
C VAL A 629 -12.25 -31.37 2.85
N ILE A 630 -10.98 -31.06 2.57
CA ILE A 630 -9.90 -31.16 3.56
C ILE A 630 -9.72 -29.82 4.25
N PHE A 631 -9.77 -29.83 5.58
CA PHE A 631 -9.48 -28.69 6.45
C PHE A 631 -8.26 -28.96 7.33
N ASP A 632 -7.68 -27.88 7.85
CA ASP A 632 -6.72 -27.97 8.94
C ASP A 632 -7.47 -28.21 10.25
N VAL A 633 -7.24 -29.37 10.88
CA VAL A 633 -7.74 -29.68 12.22
C VAL A 633 -6.57 -30.09 13.08
N GLY A 634 -6.05 -29.16 13.87
CA GLY A 634 -4.91 -29.41 14.77
C GLY A 634 -3.58 -29.59 14.03
N GLY A 635 -3.35 -28.88 12.92
CA GLY A 635 -2.11 -28.96 12.14
C GLY A 635 -2.07 -30.13 11.17
N GLN A 636 -3.15 -30.89 11.05
CA GLN A 636 -3.26 -32.10 10.23
C GLN A 636 -4.41 -31.99 9.22
N PRO A 637 -4.25 -32.56 8.01
CA PRO A 637 -5.32 -32.60 7.01
C PRO A 637 -6.43 -33.56 7.44
N ASP A 638 -7.63 -33.03 7.60
CA ASP A 638 -8.80 -33.80 8.01
C ASP A 638 -9.97 -33.61 7.04
N ARG A 639 -10.62 -34.72 6.67
CA ARG A 639 -11.71 -34.74 5.69
C ARG A 639 -13.04 -34.53 6.38
N ARG A 640 -13.80 -33.55 5.93
CA ARG A 640 -15.12 -33.22 6.47
C ARG A 640 -16.15 -33.14 5.35
N ALA A 641 -17.31 -33.76 5.60
CA ALA A 641 -18.51 -33.54 4.80
C ALA A 641 -18.88 -32.06 4.86
N THR A 642 -18.89 -31.41 3.70
CA THR A 642 -18.97 -29.95 3.57
C THR A 642 -20.09 -29.59 2.62
N ARG A 643 -20.95 -28.68 3.05
CA ARG A 643 -22.10 -28.19 2.28
C ARG A 643 -21.69 -27.05 1.36
N PHE A 644 -22.16 -27.08 0.13
CA PHE A 644 -21.91 -26.06 -0.89
C PHE A 644 -23.19 -25.28 -1.14
N TYR A 645 -23.10 -23.94 -1.11
CA TYR A 645 -24.23 -23.03 -1.30
C TYR A 645 -24.01 -22.14 -2.51
N GLU A 646 -25.05 -21.94 -3.31
CA GLU A 646 -25.08 -20.93 -4.37
C GLU A 646 -25.43 -19.57 -3.80
N ARG A 647 -24.52 -18.61 -3.94
CA ARG A 647 -24.65 -17.26 -3.37
C ARG A 647 -25.96 -16.56 -3.72
N ASP A 648 -26.34 -16.60 -5.00
CA ASP A 648 -27.49 -15.84 -5.54
C ASP A 648 -28.85 -16.30 -4.98
N LYS A 649 -28.89 -17.43 -4.27
CA LYS A 649 -30.10 -17.99 -3.64
C LYS A 649 -30.20 -17.72 -2.14
N LEU A 650 -29.16 -17.16 -1.55
CA LEU A 650 -29.15 -16.75 -0.15
C LEU A 650 -29.97 -15.46 0.03
N LEU A 651 -30.57 -15.32 1.21
CA LEU A 651 -31.45 -14.20 1.59
C LEU A 651 -30.97 -13.61 2.91
N ALA A 652 -31.38 -12.38 3.20
CA ALA A 652 -31.01 -11.73 4.45
C ALA A 652 -31.54 -12.53 5.65
N GLY A 653 -30.68 -12.72 6.66
CA GLY A 653 -30.93 -13.48 7.87
C GLY A 653 -30.59 -14.97 7.79
N ASP A 654 -30.21 -15.51 6.63
CA ASP A 654 -29.73 -16.88 6.52
C ASP A 654 -28.53 -17.15 7.42
N ARG A 655 -28.54 -18.30 8.09
CA ARG A 655 -27.45 -18.74 8.96
C ARG A 655 -26.81 -20.01 8.42
N ILE A 656 -25.50 -19.95 8.15
CA ILE A 656 -24.71 -21.05 7.59
C ILE A 656 -23.73 -21.54 8.64
N GLU A 657 -23.83 -22.80 9.03
CA GLU A 657 -22.88 -23.45 9.95
C GLU A 657 -21.76 -24.14 9.18
N GLY A 658 -20.51 -23.91 9.57
CA GLY A 658 -19.34 -24.55 8.99
C GLY A 658 -19.17 -26.01 9.44
N PRO A 659 -18.54 -26.88 8.63
CA PRO A 659 -17.85 -26.55 7.38
C PRO A 659 -18.80 -26.33 6.20
N ALA A 660 -18.64 -25.19 5.53
CA ALA A 660 -19.43 -24.82 4.37
C ALA A 660 -18.60 -24.04 3.36
N ILE A 661 -19.03 -24.09 2.10
CA ILE A 661 -18.46 -23.31 0.99
C ILE A 661 -19.58 -22.57 0.28
N VAL A 662 -19.41 -21.26 0.09
CA VAL A 662 -20.34 -20.42 -0.67
C VAL A 662 -19.70 -20.07 -2.01
N GLU A 663 -20.31 -20.54 -3.10
CA GLU A 663 -19.83 -20.36 -4.46
C GLU A 663 -20.56 -19.18 -5.13
N GLN A 664 -19.81 -18.25 -5.70
CA GLN A 664 -20.32 -17.12 -6.48
C GLN A 664 -19.54 -16.95 -7.78
N TYR A 665 -20.00 -16.03 -8.63
CA TYR A 665 -19.42 -15.79 -9.95
C TYR A 665 -17.93 -15.36 -9.88
N ASP A 666 -17.60 -14.50 -8.93
CA ASP A 666 -16.32 -13.79 -8.83
C ASP A 666 -15.35 -14.37 -7.78
N THR A 667 -15.82 -15.23 -6.87
CA THR A 667 -14.98 -15.85 -5.82
C THR A 667 -15.65 -17.09 -5.19
N THR A 668 -14.96 -17.71 -4.23
CA THR A 668 -15.44 -18.81 -3.39
C THR A 668 -15.10 -18.51 -1.93
N THR A 669 -16.10 -18.56 -1.05
CA THR A 669 -15.94 -18.30 0.39
C THR A 669 -15.87 -19.61 1.15
N VAL A 670 -14.85 -19.78 1.99
CA VAL A 670 -14.70 -20.94 2.87
C VAL A 670 -15.10 -20.56 4.28
N ILE A 671 -16.05 -21.31 4.86
CA ILE A 671 -16.46 -21.21 6.26
C ILE A 671 -15.94 -22.47 6.98
N PRO A 672 -14.82 -22.38 7.71
CA PRO A 672 -14.22 -23.52 8.43
C PRO A 672 -15.16 -24.21 9.43
N PRO A 673 -14.88 -25.46 9.82
CA PRO A 673 -15.61 -26.15 10.88
C PRO A 673 -15.71 -25.33 12.17
N GLY A 674 -16.90 -25.29 12.77
CA GLY A 674 -17.14 -24.61 14.05
C GLY A 674 -17.38 -23.11 13.96
N LEU A 675 -17.26 -22.51 12.77
CA LEU A 675 -17.65 -21.12 12.53
C LEU A 675 -19.09 -21.03 12.04
N VAL A 676 -19.67 -19.84 12.20
CA VAL A 676 -21.05 -19.54 11.78
C VAL A 676 -21.03 -18.27 10.96
N ALA A 677 -21.71 -18.28 9.83
CA ALA A 677 -21.93 -17.12 8.98
C ALA A 677 -23.40 -16.69 8.98
N GLU A 678 -23.63 -15.38 8.90
CA GLU A 678 -24.95 -14.78 8.73
C GLU A 678 -24.93 -13.87 7.50
N ILE A 679 -26.03 -13.87 6.74
CA ILE A 679 -26.22 -12.95 5.60
C ILE A 679 -26.93 -11.69 6.09
N ASP A 680 -26.28 -10.53 5.97
CA ASP A 680 -26.88 -9.26 6.41
C ASP A 680 -27.95 -8.73 5.44
N GLU A 681 -28.56 -7.59 5.78
CA GLU A 681 -29.62 -6.98 4.97
C GLU A 681 -29.17 -6.42 3.62
N PHE A 682 -27.88 -6.24 3.40
CA PHE A 682 -27.28 -5.79 2.14
C PHE A 682 -26.61 -6.94 1.36
N GLY A 683 -26.78 -8.16 1.88
CA GLY A 683 -26.26 -9.38 1.29
C GLY A 683 -24.83 -9.71 1.70
N ASN A 684 -24.13 -8.95 2.54
CA ASN A 684 -22.78 -9.33 2.97
C ASN A 684 -22.81 -10.61 3.82
N ILE A 685 -21.74 -11.40 3.77
CA ILE A 685 -21.56 -12.56 4.67
C ILE A 685 -20.73 -12.09 5.87
N VAL A 686 -21.31 -12.16 7.07
CA VAL A 686 -20.63 -11.87 8.33
C VAL A 686 -20.33 -13.20 9.01
N ILE A 687 -19.05 -13.55 9.14
CA ILE A 687 -18.59 -14.81 9.73
C ILE A 687 -18.06 -14.51 11.13
N ASP A 688 -18.60 -15.22 12.13
CA ASP A 688 -18.13 -15.17 13.51
C ASP A 688 -16.97 -16.16 13.71
N CYS A 689 -15.80 -15.61 14.03
CA CYS A 689 -14.56 -16.33 14.26
C CYS A 689 -14.24 -16.51 15.76
N SER A 690 -15.02 -15.95 16.68
CA SER A 690 -14.73 -15.93 18.13
C SER A 690 -14.60 -17.32 18.76
N ALA A 691 -15.39 -18.29 18.29
CA ALA A 691 -15.30 -19.69 18.72
C ALA A 691 -14.00 -20.36 18.27
N GLY A 692 -13.49 -20.01 17.09
CA GLY A 692 -12.20 -20.49 16.56
C GLY A 692 -11.00 -19.95 17.34
N VAL A 693 -11.06 -18.68 17.74
CA VAL A 693 -10.04 -17.99 18.55
C VAL A 693 -9.85 -18.66 19.91
N SER A 694 -10.96 -19.02 20.58
CA SER A 694 -10.90 -19.67 21.90
C SER A 694 -10.26 -21.06 21.84
N GLY A 695 -10.54 -21.84 20.80
CA GLY A 695 -9.97 -23.18 20.63
C GLY A 695 -8.50 -23.17 20.19
N ALA A 696 -8.02 -22.13 19.50
CA ALA A 696 -6.61 -22.02 19.11
C ALA A 696 -5.67 -21.87 20.32
N ARG A 697 -6.09 -21.15 21.37
CA ARG A 697 -5.33 -21.02 22.62
C ARG A 697 -5.11 -22.32 23.39
N GLU A 698 -6.08 -23.25 23.35
CA GLU A 698 -6.02 -24.51 24.09
C GLU A 698 -5.24 -25.62 23.35
N ARG A 699 -5.04 -25.46 22.04
CA ARG A 699 -4.42 -26.47 21.18
C ARG A 699 -2.94 -26.17 20.98
N GLY A 700 -2.10 -26.72 21.85
CA GLY A 700 -0.65 -26.71 21.68
C GLY A 700 -0.23 -27.17 20.27
N LEU A 701 0.78 -26.49 19.71
CA LEU A 701 1.26 -26.60 18.32
C LEU A 701 1.78 -28.02 17.97
N GLU A 702 0.93 -28.89 17.41
CA GLU A 702 1.36 -30.11 16.69
C GLU A 702 1.39 -29.86 15.16
N LEU A 703 2.14 -28.85 14.72
CA LEU A 703 2.45 -28.68 13.29
C LEU A 703 3.57 -29.65 12.89
N ALA A 704 3.52 -30.17 11.65
CA ALA A 704 4.66 -30.92 11.09
C ALA A 704 5.94 -30.07 11.15
N THR A 705 7.07 -30.67 11.56
CA THR A 705 8.32 -29.95 11.88
C THR A 705 8.77 -28.93 10.83
N PRO A 706 8.72 -29.22 9.51
CA PRO A 706 9.14 -28.24 8.49
C PRO A 706 8.26 -26.98 8.45
N ILE A 707 6.96 -27.12 8.74
CA ILE A 707 5.99 -26.02 8.76
C ILE A 707 6.19 -25.22 10.06
N LEU A 708 6.29 -25.91 11.20
CA LEU A 708 6.51 -25.29 12.52
C LEU A 708 7.77 -24.43 12.54
N MET A 709 8.88 -24.96 12.00
CA MET A 709 10.15 -24.22 11.91
C MET A 709 10.02 -22.92 11.11
N ARG A 710 9.25 -22.94 10.01
CA ARG A 710 9.03 -21.73 9.21
C ARG A 710 8.17 -20.70 9.95
N VAL A 711 7.13 -21.16 10.65
CA VAL A 711 6.23 -20.31 11.45
C VAL A 711 7.01 -19.63 12.58
N ILE A 712 7.68 -20.40 13.44
CA ILE A 712 8.43 -19.84 14.58
C ILE A 712 9.56 -18.91 14.10
N GLY A 713 10.35 -19.35 13.12
CA GLY A 713 11.44 -18.52 12.60
C GLY A 713 10.96 -17.21 11.96
N GLY A 714 9.82 -17.24 11.27
CA GLY A 714 9.21 -16.02 10.75
C GLY A 714 8.70 -15.10 11.86
N ALA A 715 8.13 -15.63 12.94
CA ALA A 715 7.64 -14.83 14.06
C ALA A 715 8.78 -14.06 14.76
N CYS A 716 9.90 -14.72 15.07
CA CYS A 716 11.08 -14.05 15.62
C CYS A 716 11.60 -12.95 14.69
N THR A 717 11.59 -13.20 13.38
CA THR A 717 12.00 -12.21 12.36
C THR A 717 11.05 -11.02 12.33
N ALA A 718 9.74 -11.25 12.42
CA ALA A 718 8.73 -10.20 12.46
C ALA A 718 8.92 -9.30 13.70
N ILE A 719 9.09 -9.90 14.88
CA ILE A 719 9.33 -9.17 16.14
C ILE A 719 10.58 -8.27 16.01
N ALA A 720 11.71 -8.80 15.53
CA ALA A 720 12.92 -8.00 15.37
C ALA A 720 12.72 -6.81 14.39
N LYS A 721 12.01 -7.04 13.27
CA LYS A 721 11.66 -5.98 12.31
C LYS A 721 10.67 -4.96 12.85
N GLU A 722 9.77 -5.39 13.74
CA GLU A 722 8.83 -4.51 14.42
C GLU A 722 9.54 -3.60 15.41
N MET A 723 10.40 -4.15 16.27
CA MET A 723 11.23 -3.41 17.21
C MET A 723 12.04 -2.31 16.51
N ALA A 724 12.75 -2.67 15.43
CA ALA A 724 13.51 -1.72 14.62
C ALA A 724 12.61 -0.65 13.97
N GLY A 725 11.45 -1.05 13.43
CA GLY A 725 10.50 -0.14 12.79
C GLY A 725 9.82 0.83 13.77
N VAL A 726 9.63 0.44 15.02
CA VAL A 726 9.15 1.29 16.11
C VAL A 726 10.23 2.30 16.50
N LEU A 727 11.46 1.84 16.74
CA LEU A 727 12.59 2.73 17.06
C LEU A 727 12.86 3.75 15.95
N PHE A 728 12.85 3.29 14.69
CA PHE A 728 13.02 4.13 13.51
C PHE A 728 11.99 5.25 13.44
N ARG A 729 10.70 4.95 13.64
CA ARG A 729 9.61 5.91 13.45
C ARG A 729 9.44 6.87 14.61
N MET A 730 9.69 6.43 15.84
CA MET A 730 9.55 7.28 17.02
C MET A 730 10.77 8.19 17.25
N SER A 731 11.87 7.98 16.53
CA SER A 731 13.10 8.72 16.79
C SER A 731 13.04 10.18 16.34
N TYR A 732 13.32 11.08 17.29
CA TYR A 732 13.63 12.49 17.03
C TYR A 732 14.93 12.67 16.23
N SER A 733 15.92 11.79 16.44
CA SER A 733 17.25 11.88 15.83
C SER A 733 17.19 11.66 14.33
N SER A 734 17.74 12.60 13.56
CA SER A 734 17.92 12.48 12.12
C SER A 734 18.88 11.36 11.74
N ILE A 735 19.83 10.98 12.60
CA ILE A 735 20.72 9.84 12.35
C ILE A 735 19.91 8.54 12.27
N ILE A 736 19.00 8.33 13.22
CA ILE A 736 18.17 7.12 13.26
C ILE A 736 17.11 7.19 12.15
N ARG A 737 16.40 8.33 11.99
CA ARG A 737 15.26 8.46 11.07
C ARG A 737 15.66 8.63 9.60
N GLU A 738 16.81 9.22 9.30
CA GLU A 738 17.24 9.44 7.91
C GLU A 738 18.35 8.50 7.46
N SER A 739 19.27 8.12 8.36
CA SER A 739 20.38 7.21 8.03
C SER A 739 20.13 5.76 8.41
N GLU A 740 19.03 5.46 9.11
CA GLU A 740 18.67 4.11 9.61
C GLU A 740 19.75 3.50 10.51
N ASP A 741 20.49 4.34 11.25
CA ASP A 741 21.62 3.90 12.07
C ASP A 741 21.17 3.31 13.41
N LEU A 742 20.57 2.12 13.31
CA LEU A 742 19.97 1.37 14.42
C LEU A 742 20.05 -0.14 14.19
N GLY A 743 19.72 -0.90 15.23
CA GLY A 743 19.69 -2.36 15.26
C GLY A 743 18.64 -2.90 16.21
N ALA A 744 17.97 -4.00 15.86
CA ALA A 744 17.17 -4.79 16.80
C ALA A 744 17.32 -6.29 16.55
N GLY A 745 17.13 -7.11 17.59
CA GLY A 745 17.20 -8.56 17.48
C GLY A 745 16.63 -9.31 18.68
N ILE A 746 16.37 -10.60 18.46
CA ILE A 746 15.93 -11.58 19.45
C ILE A 746 17.02 -12.63 19.62
N PHE A 747 17.30 -12.98 20.86
CA PHE A 747 18.40 -13.86 21.25
C PHE A 747 17.89 -14.97 22.17
N ASP A 748 18.52 -16.14 22.11
CA ASP A 748 18.27 -17.21 23.06
C ASP A 748 18.82 -16.88 24.46
N ALA A 749 18.52 -17.75 25.45
CA ALA A 749 18.99 -17.57 26.83
C ALA A 749 20.54 -17.53 26.98
N ALA A 750 21.29 -17.99 25.97
CA ALA A 750 22.75 -17.92 25.93
C ALA A 750 23.28 -16.70 25.12
N GLY A 751 22.38 -15.83 24.65
CA GLY A 751 22.71 -14.65 23.85
C GLY A 751 23.09 -14.97 22.40
N ASN A 752 22.75 -16.15 21.86
CA ASN A 752 22.89 -16.42 20.43
C ASN A 752 21.71 -15.84 19.66
N VAL A 753 21.97 -15.37 18.44
CA VAL A 753 20.96 -14.75 17.59
C VAL A 753 19.91 -15.77 17.16
N LEU A 754 18.65 -15.45 17.39
CA LEU A 754 17.50 -16.15 16.80
C LEU A 754 16.99 -15.39 15.57
N ALA A 755 16.90 -14.07 15.65
CA ALA A 755 16.50 -13.21 14.55
C ALA A 755 17.00 -11.77 14.74
N GLU A 756 17.14 -11.03 13.65
CA GLU A 756 17.65 -9.66 13.61
C GLU A 756 16.86 -8.82 12.60
N SER A 757 16.86 -7.50 12.78
CA SER A 757 16.29 -6.55 11.83
C SER A 757 17.22 -6.33 10.62
N ASP A 758 16.65 -5.95 9.49
CA ASP A 758 17.39 -5.62 8.26
C ASP A 758 18.02 -4.20 8.32
N SER A 759 18.77 -3.89 9.38
CA SER A 759 19.28 -2.54 9.68
C SER A 759 20.82 -2.47 9.59
N THR A 760 21.49 -1.54 10.29
CA THR A 760 22.94 -1.33 10.15
C THR A 760 23.74 -2.61 10.54
N PRO A 761 24.57 -3.15 9.63
CA PRO A 761 25.33 -4.38 9.86
C PRO A 761 26.26 -4.33 11.07
N MET A 762 26.78 -3.14 11.39
CA MET A 762 27.65 -2.90 12.52
C MET A 762 26.95 -3.22 13.84
N PHE A 763 25.71 -2.78 14.04
CA PHE A 763 24.93 -3.11 15.23
C PHE A 763 24.59 -4.60 15.29
N MET A 764 24.22 -5.21 14.17
CA MET A 764 23.89 -6.65 14.11
C MET A 764 25.09 -7.53 14.47
N GLY A 765 26.29 -7.19 13.99
CA GLY A 765 27.50 -7.90 14.40
C GLY A 765 27.89 -7.71 15.88
N ALA A 766 27.52 -6.57 16.48
CA ALA A 766 27.86 -6.22 17.86
C ALA A 766 26.90 -6.82 18.89
N MET A 767 25.60 -6.90 18.56
CA MET A 767 24.54 -7.19 19.51
C MET A 767 24.65 -8.52 20.26
N PRO A 768 25.04 -9.63 19.61
CA PRO A 768 25.24 -10.90 20.32
C PRO A 768 26.33 -10.79 21.39
N LYS A 769 27.36 -9.96 21.16
CA LYS A 769 28.43 -9.73 22.14
C LYS A 769 27.93 -8.89 23.30
N ILE A 770 27.12 -7.86 23.02
CA ILE A 770 26.50 -7.02 24.04
C ILE A 770 25.62 -7.87 24.95
N VAL A 771 24.71 -8.67 24.40
CA VAL A 771 23.81 -9.54 25.17
C VAL A 771 24.60 -10.55 26.00
N LYS A 772 25.60 -11.22 25.41
CA LYS A 772 26.48 -12.15 26.15
C LYS A 772 27.26 -11.46 27.27
N ASN A 773 27.66 -10.21 27.07
CA ASN A 773 28.35 -9.44 28.10
C ASN A 773 27.41 -9.01 29.23
N VAL A 774 26.17 -8.63 28.91
CA VAL A 774 25.10 -8.38 29.90
C VAL A 774 24.88 -9.63 30.76
N ILE A 775 24.70 -10.80 30.13
CA ILE A 775 24.58 -12.09 30.83
C ILE A 775 25.78 -12.33 31.75
N ARG A 776 27.00 -12.09 31.26
CA ARG A 776 28.23 -12.27 32.04
C ARG A 776 28.34 -11.33 33.24
N LEU A 777 27.94 -10.07 33.08
CA LEU A 777 28.09 -9.04 34.11
C LEU A 777 27.03 -9.15 35.20
N LEU A 778 25.79 -9.41 34.83
CA LEU A 778 24.66 -9.47 35.76
C LEU A 778 24.45 -10.87 36.33
N GLY A 779 24.76 -11.93 35.57
CA GLY A 779 24.62 -13.31 36.03
C GLY A 779 23.20 -13.60 36.51
N ASP A 780 23.07 -14.01 37.78
CA ASP A 780 21.79 -14.36 38.42
C ASP A 780 20.95 -13.11 38.82
N ASP A 781 21.48 -11.89 38.65
CA ASP A 781 20.80 -10.63 38.98
C ASP A 781 19.87 -10.14 37.84
N ILE A 782 19.60 -10.98 36.85
CA ILE A 782 18.67 -10.70 35.75
C ILE A 782 17.25 -11.11 36.15
N HIS A 783 16.34 -10.15 36.18
CA HIS A 783 14.97 -10.34 36.61
C HIS A 783 13.95 -10.00 35.52
N GLU A 784 12.75 -10.56 35.66
CA GLU A 784 11.63 -10.22 34.79
C GLU A 784 11.26 -8.74 34.97
N GLY A 785 11.17 -8.01 33.85
CA GLY A 785 10.87 -6.58 33.83
C GLY A 785 12.10 -5.65 33.80
N ASP A 786 13.32 -6.20 33.85
CA ASP A 786 14.53 -5.39 33.73
C ASP A 786 14.66 -4.70 32.36
N VAL A 787 15.19 -3.48 32.36
CA VAL A 787 15.59 -2.75 31.15
C VAL A 787 17.06 -2.35 31.30
N ILE A 788 17.93 -3.02 30.56
CA ILE A 788 19.38 -2.94 30.74
C ILE A 788 19.97 -2.04 29.66
N LEU A 789 20.58 -0.93 30.08
CA LEU A 789 21.31 -0.02 29.19
C LEU A 789 22.79 -0.38 29.14
N HIS A 790 23.36 -0.46 27.94
CA HIS A 790 24.76 -0.79 27.72
C HIS A 790 25.35 0.09 26.60
N ASN A 791 26.50 0.71 26.85
CA ASN A 791 27.26 1.44 25.84
C ASN A 791 28.79 1.25 25.98
N ASP A 792 29.22 0.23 26.73
CA ASP A 792 30.64 -0.03 27.00
C ASP A 792 31.32 -0.60 25.75
N PRO A 793 32.26 0.12 25.11
CA PRO A 793 32.93 -0.38 23.90
C PRO A 793 33.73 -1.66 24.15
N TYR A 794 34.24 -1.86 25.36
CA TYR A 794 34.96 -3.08 25.74
C TYR A 794 34.01 -4.26 26.02
N GLY A 795 32.75 -3.94 26.30
CA GLY A 795 31.67 -4.88 26.54
C GLY A 795 30.88 -5.28 25.28
N GLY A 796 31.28 -4.81 24.11
CA GLY A 796 30.70 -5.21 22.82
C GLY A 796 30.07 -4.09 22.00
N ALA A 797 29.84 -2.90 22.59
CA ALA A 797 29.42 -1.72 21.81
C ALA A 797 30.54 -1.31 20.86
N THR A 798 30.21 -0.69 19.72
CA THR A 798 31.19 -0.34 18.70
C THR A 798 31.97 0.93 19.02
N HIS A 799 31.32 1.90 19.67
CA HIS A 799 31.95 3.03 20.35
C HIS A 799 30.96 3.64 21.37
N SER A 800 31.38 4.63 22.16
CA SER A 800 30.56 5.13 23.28
C SER A 800 29.20 5.76 22.91
N PRO A 801 29.03 6.40 21.73
CA PRO A 801 27.71 6.83 21.24
C PRO A 801 26.71 5.71 20.89
N ASP A 802 27.19 4.48 20.78
CA ASP A 802 26.33 3.35 20.44
C ASP A 802 25.73 2.78 21.72
N VAL A 803 24.44 3.04 21.92
CA VAL A 803 23.74 2.64 23.13
C VAL A 803 22.77 1.53 22.80
N ALA A 804 22.90 0.42 23.51
CA ALA A 804 22.04 -0.73 23.46
C ALA A 804 21.08 -0.77 24.67
N ILE A 805 19.87 -1.23 24.41
CA ILE A 805 18.87 -1.63 25.40
C ILE A 805 18.69 -3.14 25.25
N VAL A 806 18.82 -3.87 26.35
CA VAL A 806 18.62 -5.31 26.43
C VAL A 806 17.54 -5.61 27.46
N ILE A 807 16.54 -6.39 27.08
CA ILE A 807 15.40 -6.77 27.92
C ILE A 807 15.35 -8.30 27.99
N PRO A 808 15.40 -8.92 29.18
CA PRO A 808 15.26 -10.35 29.32
C PRO A 808 13.81 -10.81 29.11
N ILE A 809 13.63 -11.98 28.52
CA ILE A 809 12.33 -12.59 28.22
C ILE A 809 12.16 -13.81 29.12
N PHE A 810 11.14 -13.80 29.97
CA PHE A 810 10.78 -14.91 30.85
C PHE A 810 9.52 -15.62 30.35
N PHE A 811 9.48 -16.94 30.51
CA PHE A 811 8.30 -17.77 30.27
C PHE A 811 8.17 -18.79 31.40
N GLU A 812 6.99 -18.86 32.04
CA GLU A 812 6.75 -19.71 33.21
C GLU A 812 7.81 -19.57 34.33
N GLY A 813 8.34 -18.35 34.52
CA GLY A 813 9.37 -18.04 35.51
C GLY A 813 10.80 -18.43 35.12
N GLY A 814 11.01 -18.97 33.90
CA GLY A 814 12.34 -19.29 33.37
C GLY A 814 12.81 -18.26 32.34
N LEU A 815 14.07 -17.82 32.44
CA LEU A 815 14.72 -16.99 31.42
C LEU A 815 14.82 -17.80 30.11
N THR A 816 14.11 -17.33 29.09
CA THR A 816 13.97 -18.02 27.80
C THR A 816 14.77 -17.35 26.70
N GLY A 817 15.02 -16.05 26.81
CA GLY A 817 15.79 -15.30 25.83
C GLY A 817 15.95 -13.83 26.17
N PHE A 818 16.34 -13.04 25.18
CA PHE A 818 16.50 -11.59 25.28
C PHE A 818 15.97 -10.90 24.03
N ALA A 819 15.42 -9.71 24.21
CA ALA A 819 15.22 -8.73 23.16
C ALA A 819 16.30 -7.65 23.28
N GLY A 820 16.93 -7.27 22.17
CA GLY A 820 17.97 -6.25 22.14
C GLY A 820 17.71 -5.23 21.05
N ALA A 821 17.96 -3.95 21.35
CA ALA A 821 17.98 -2.88 20.37
C ALA A 821 19.20 -1.98 20.60
N SER A 822 19.73 -1.36 19.56
CA SER A 822 20.86 -0.44 19.65
C SER A 822 20.70 0.68 18.65
N ALA A 823 21.17 1.88 19.00
CA ALA A 823 21.17 3.02 18.09
C ALA A 823 22.29 3.99 18.41
N HIS A 824 22.63 4.80 17.42
CA HIS A 824 23.63 5.85 17.53
C HIS A 824 23.04 7.13 18.13
N LEU A 825 23.56 7.57 19.28
CA LEU A 825 23.23 8.86 19.88
C LEU A 825 24.18 9.94 19.35
N LEU A 826 23.63 11.09 18.94
CA LEU A 826 24.41 12.24 18.47
C LEU A 826 25.36 12.79 19.53
N ASP A 827 24.94 12.74 20.79
CA ASP A 827 25.69 13.22 21.94
C ASP A 827 25.36 12.36 23.16
N ILE A 828 26.40 12.01 23.92
CA ILE A 828 26.33 11.25 25.18
C ILE A 828 26.70 12.11 26.40
N GLY A 829 26.78 13.44 26.22
CA GLY A 829 27.04 14.40 27.31
C GLY A 829 28.52 14.54 27.66
N GLY A 830 29.41 14.49 26.66
CA GLY A 830 30.84 14.66 26.87
C GLY A 830 31.22 16.05 27.39
N ALA A 831 32.30 16.16 28.16
CA ALA A 831 32.77 17.45 28.69
C ALA A 831 33.19 18.47 27.61
N TYR A 832 33.42 18.01 26.38
CA TYR A 832 33.80 18.82 25.23
C TYR A 832 33.07 18.33 23.95
N PRO A 833 32.64 19.24 23.05
CA PRO A 833 32.10 18.85 21.76
C PRO A 833 33.11 18.00 20.98
N GLY A 834 32.66 16.85 20.45
CA GLY A 834 33.51 15.96 19.65
C GLY A 834 34.37 14.96 20.44
N LEU A 835 34.18 14.82 21.76
CA LEU A 835 34.79 13.74 22.55
C LEU A 835 34.20 12.34 22.30
N ALA A 836 33.21 12.23 21.42
CA ALA A 836 32.60 10.99 20.96
C ALA A 836 33.50 10.24 19.97
N ILE A 837 34.72 9.87 20.38
CA ILE A 837 35.63 8.99 19.62
C ILE A 837 35.61 7.60 20.22
#